data_AF-A0A803M8V2-F1
#
_entry.id   AF-A0A803M8V2-F1
#
_cell.length_a   1.000
_cell.length_b   1.000
_cell.length_c   1.000
_cell.angle_alpha   90.00
_cell.angle_beta   90.00
_cell.angle_gamma   90.00
#
_symmetry.space_group_name_H-M   'P 1'
#
loop_
_entity.id
_entity.type
_entity.pdbx_description
1 polymer ?
#
loop_
_entity_poly.entity_id
_entity_poly.type
_entity_poly.pdbx_seq_one_letter_code
_entity_poly.pdbx_strand_id
1 'polypeptide(L)'
;MLGNGVVGILSETCNKWERRAPLTPAHCARLLHTGKGKSGVARIIVQPSTKRIYHDTLYEEVGCEVSEDLSECGLIVGVKQPKLEMILPERAYSFFSHTHKAQKESMPMLDKILAESATLYDYELIVGDHGKRLLAFGKYAGRAGMVDFLHGLGQRYLSFGYSTPFLSLGSSYMYTSLAAAKAAIISVGEEISSLGLPSGICPLVFVFTGNGNVSQGAQEILKLLPHTFVDPSRLPELFEKADYYSHPEHYSPIFHERVAPYASVIVNCMYWEQRFPRLLTTKQLQDLKSKRCPLVGIADITCDIGGSIEFVNQATTIDSPFFRFDPLTESYHYDMEGSGVLCSAVDILPTEFAKEASQHFGTILSQFIGHLASTKDFDVLPPHLKQACIVHRGALTSLYEYIPRMRESASDELSQNLPDFHPKKKTHTRLVSLSGHLFDDFLINEALDRIEAAGGSFRLVKCHVGQSTDSTSYSELEVGADDSKVLDQIIDSLTSLANIRGKKGTVENQPNKFSLTVGKIQENGLLDHGNQTKRKAGVLVLGAGRVCQPAAEFLVSIKDLSSCPLFEKCMDLNIDVENDIQVTVASLYLKDAEEVIQGIPDAIAVQLDVSDKESLHKYISQVEVVISLLPPSCHVAIAKACIELKKHLVTASYVDDSLLKLDQDAKDAGITVIGEMGLDPGIDHMLAMKMINEAHSKGGKVCSFTSYCGGLPSPAAANNPLAYKFSWNPAGALRAGRNPATYKSHEEMKQVNGDDLYDSAVRFRLPDFPAFALEVLPNRNSLIYGDIYKIGDEVSTIFRGTLRFGEIMGTLARIGFFDTEAQTILKSSERPTFETFTLKLLGIEKETLSGSDIGETNIAERIISLGHCKEQAVAFKTARTIIFLGFCEQTLIPSTCKSAFDVACLRMEERLSYSSIEQDMVLLYHEIEVKFPESQKIEKHQATLLEFGKTEKGRTTTAMALTVGVPVAIGALLLLSNKVKSRGVLRPIEQEVYAPALDLIQACGINLLEKIE
;
A
#
# COMPACT_ATOMS: atom_id res chain seq x y z
N MET A 1 -46.38 -1.47 9.88
CA MET A 1 -45.36 -2.51 10.24
C MET A 1 -44.36 -2.62 9.10
N LEU A 2 -43.07 -2.81 9.39
CA LEU A 2 -42.02 -2.88 8.35
C LEU A 2 -42.20 -4.06 7.38
N GLY A 3 -42.69 -5.20 7.88
CA GLY A 3 -43.08 -6.34 7.05
C GLY A 3 -44.48 -6.83 7.42
N ASN A 4 -45.44 -6.64 6.50
CA ASN A 4 -46.80 -7.22 6.58
C ASN A 4 -47.00 -8.41 5.62
N GLY A 5 -45.97 -8.80 4.85
CA GLY A 5 -46.02 -9.87 3.85
C GLY A 5 -46.54 -9.44 2.48
N VAL A 6 -46.89 -8.17 2.27
CA VAL A 6 -47.34 -7.62 0.97
C VAL A 6 -46.25 -6.74 0.37
N VAL A 7 -45.79 -7.08 -0.83
CA VAL A 7 -44.71 -6.37 -1.55
C VAL A 7 -45.29 -5.63 -2.76
N GLY A 8 -44.96 -4.36 -2.90
CA GLY A 8 -45.34 -3.53 -4.05
C GLY A 8 -44.20 -3.36 -5.04
N ILE A 9 -44.45 -3.54 -6.34
CA ILE A 9 -43.52 -3.20 -7.43
C ILE A 9 -43.98 -1.90 -8.08
N LEU A 10 -43.13 -0.87 -8.02
CA LEU A 10 -43.38 0.44 -8.63
C LEU A 10 -43.40 0.40 -10.16
N SER A 11 -44.18 1.28 -10.77
CA SER A 11 -44.11 1.56 -12.21
C SER A 11 -42.86 2.37 -12.56
N GLU A 12 -42.33 2.14 -13.75
CA GLU A 12 -41.08 2.72 -14.23
C GLU A 12 -41.23 4.21 -14.60
N THR A 13 -41.20 5.08 -13.61
CA THR A 13 -41.56 6.51 -13.76
C THR A 13 -40.40 7.45 -14.01
N CYS A 14 -39.15 7.06 -13.76
CA CYS A 14 -38.02 8.01 -13.74
C CYS A 14 -37.57 8.54 -15.12
N ASN A 15 -37.92 7.90 -16.24
CA ASN A 15 -37.72 8.42 -17.62
C ASN A 15 -38.39 7.52 -18.68
N LYS A 16 -38.14 7.81 -19.97
CA LYS A 16 -38.69 7.09 -21.14
C LYS A 16 -38.05 5.71 -21.41
N TRP A 17 -36.86 5.46 -20.87
CA TRP A 17 -36.10 4.23 -21.12
C TRP A 17 -36.10 3.26 -19.92
N GLU A 18 -36.40 3.70 -18.70
CA GLU A 18 -36.60 2.78 -17.57
C GLU A 18 -37.75 1.81 -17.92
N ARG A 19 -37.39 0.54 -18.08
CA ARG A 19 -38.28 -0.57 -18.48
C ARG A 19 -37.94 -1.84 -17.69
N ARG A 20 -37.30 -1.72 -16.53
CA ARG A 20 -36.83 -2.88 -15.75
C ARG A 20 -37.58 -2.93 -14.44
N ALA A 21 -38.21 -4.06 -14.21
CA ALA A 21 -38.71 -4.38 -12.89
C ALA A 21 -37.56 -4.80 -11.96
N PRO A 22 -37.65 -4.50 -10.64
CA PRO A 22 -36.75 -5.06 -9.63
C PRO A 22 -36.92 -6.58 -9.48
N LEU A 23 -38.09 -7.13 -9.84
CA LEU A 23 -38.40 -8.55 -9.84
C LEU A 23 -39.03 -8.94 -11.19
N THR A 24 -38.57 -10.04 -11.80
CA THR A 24 -39.17 -10.59 -13.03
C THR A 24 -40.38 -11.48 -12.70
N PRO A 25 -41.23 -11.85 -13.67
CA PRO A 25 -42.28 -12.85 -13.46
C PRO A 25 -41.76 -14.14 -12.83
N ALA A 26 -40.64 -14.68 -13.32
CA ALA A 26 -40.00 -15.87 -12.76
C ALA A 26 -39.46 -15.67 -11.33
N HIS A 27 -39.21 -14.43 -10.89
CA HIS A 27 -38.88 -14.14 -9.50
C HIS A 27 -40.13 -14.16 -8.62
N CYS A 28 -41.21 -13.51 -9.07
CA CYS A 28 -42.49 -13.45 -8.37
C CYS A 28 -43.12 -14.84 -8.22
N ALA A 29 -43.11 -15.64 -9.29
CA ALA A 29 -43.52 -17.04 -9.29
C ALA A 29 -42.88 -17.83 -8.14
N ARG A 30 -41.55 -17.72 -7.97
CA ARG A 30 -40.81 -18.39 -6.89
C ARG A 30 -41.17 -17.85 -5.51
N LEU A 31 -41.29 -16.53 -5.34
CA LEU A 31 -41.62 -15.91 -4.04
C LEU A 31 -43.00 -16.36 -3.53
N LEU A 32 -43.98 -16.51 -4.42
CA LEU A 32 -45.34 -16.93 -4.12
C LEU A 32 -45.48 -18.46 -3.92
N HIS A 33 -44.78 -19.27 -4.72
CA HIS A 33 -44.99 -20.73 -4.76
C HIS A 33 -43.99 -21.56 -3.92
N THR A 34 -42.86 -21.00 -3.46
CA THR A 34 -41.83 -21.79 -2.74
C THR A 34 -42.19 -22.04 -1.27
N GLY A 35 -43.14 -22.96 -1.04
CA GLY A 35 -43.41 -23.58 0.26
C GLY A 35 -44.04 -22.64 1.29
N LYS A 36 -45.38 -22.71 1.43
CA LYS A 36 -46.16 -21.94 2.41
C LYS A 36 -45.51 -21.97 3.80
N GLY A 37 -45.06 -20.80 4.27
CA GLY A 37 -44.41 -20.61 5.56
C GLY A 37 -42.89 -20.36 5.53
N LYS A 38 -42.20 -20.46 4.38
CA LYS A 38 -40.73 -20.21 4.29
C LYS A 38 -40.30 -18.90 3.60
N SER A 39 -41.11 -18.30 2.73
CA SER A 39 -40.70 -17.11 1.95
C SER A 39 -41.03 -15.76 2.61
N GLY A 40 -41.94 -15.71 3.59
CA GLY A 40 -42.39 -14.47 4.24
C GLY A 40 -43.29 -13.56 3.38
N VAL A 41 -43.36 -13.78 2.07
CA VAL A 41 -44.23 -13.04 1.13
C VAL A 41 -45.57 -13.77 0.98
N ALA A 42 -46.67 -13.04 1.15
CA ALA A 42 -48.03 -13.53 1.02
C ALA A 42 -48.72 -13.04 -0.28
N ARG A 43 -48.45 -11.79 -0.69
CA ARG A 43 -48.99 -11.15 -1.90
C ARG A 43 -47.92 -10.27 -2.56
N ILE A 44 -47.97 -10.16 -3.89
CA ILE A 44 -47.18 -9.22 -4.68
C ILE A 44 -48.14 -8.39 -5.52
N ILE A 45 -48.10 -7.08 -5.35
CA ILE A 45 -48.90 -6.10 -6.09
C ILE A 45 -47.96 -5.36 -7.05
N VAL A 46 -48.35 -5.23 -8.32
CA VAL A 46 -47.53 -4.65 -9.40
C VAL A 46 -48.27 -3.45 -9.99
N GLN A 47 -47.67 -2.28 -9.96
CA GLN A 47 -48.21 -1.13 -10.70
C GLN A 47 -48.09 -1.36 -12.21
N PRO A 48 -49.16 -1.13 -12.99
CA PRO A 48 -49.15 -1.25 -14.45
C PRO A 48 -47.97 -0.52 -15.11
N SER A 49 -47.45 -1.08 -16.21
CA SER A 49 -46.36 -0.44 -16.96
C SER A 49 -46.30 -0.91 -18.42
N THR A 50 -46.79 -0.05 -19.31
CA THR A 50 -46.62 -0.20 -20.77
C THR A 50 -45.16 -0.09 -21.22
N LYS A 51 -44.25 0.36 -20.34
CA LYS A 51 -42.81 0.46 -20.59
C LYS A 51 -42.09 -0.87 -20.34
N ARG A 52 -42.39 -1.52 -19.22
CA ARG A 52 -41.67 -2.66 -18.63
C ARG A 52 -41.36 -3.76 -19.66
N ILE A 53 -40.15 -4.34 -19.57
CA ILE A 53 -39.68 -5.38 -20.51
C ILE A 53 -40.40 -6.72 -20.33
N TYR A 54 -41.09 -6.89 -19.21
CA TYR A 54 -42.06 -7.96 -18.97
C TYR A 54 -43.44 -7.29 -18.92
N HIS A 55 -44.34 -7.69 -19.80
CA HIS A 55 -45.73 -7.19 -19.80
C HIS A 55 -46.46 -7.63 -18.52
N ASP A 56 -47.41 -6.82 -18.08
CA ASP A 56 -48.11 -7.04 -16.80
C ASP A 56 -48.88 -8.38 -16.77
N THR A 57 -49.37 -8.87 -17.91
CA THR A 57 -49.99 -10.21 -18.05
C THR A 57 -49.05 -11.34 -17.62
N LEU A 58 -47.74 -11.21 -17.81
CA LEU A 58 -46.76 -12.21 -17.38
C LEU A 58 -46.64 -12.25 -15.84
N TYR A 59 -46.98 -11.16 -15.14
CA TYR A 59 -47.06 -11.13 -13.68
C TYR A 59 -48.38 -11.73 -13.17
N GLU A 60 -49.49 -11.49 -13.88
CA GLU A 60 -50.80 -12.12 -13.61
C GLU A 60 -50.73 -13.65 -13.79
N GLU A 61 -50.11 -14.13 -14.86
CA GLU A 61 -49.87 -15.56 -15.16
C GLU A 61 -49.13 -16.31 -14.04
N VAL A 62 -48.34 -15.61 -13.22
CA VAL A 62 -47.59 -16.18 -12.09
C VAL A 62 -48.21 -15.87 -10.72
N GLY A 63 -49.43 -15.30 -10.69
CA GLY A 63 -50.20 -15.06 -9.48
C GLY A 63 -49.92 -13.74 -8.76
N CYS A 64 -49.38 -12.72 -9.45
CA CYS A 64 -49.33 -11.36 -8.92
C CYS A 64 -50.66 -10.63 -9.14
N GLU A 65 -50.93 -9.64 -8.31
CA GLU A 65 -52.04 -8.70 -8.49
C GLU A 65 -51.53 -7.45 -9.24
N VAL A 66 -52.30 -6.94 -10.21
CA VAL A 66 -51.96 -5.70 -10.94
C VAL A 66 -52.89 -4.58 -10.45
N SER A 67 -52.30 -3.51 -9.90
CA SER A 67 -53.03 -2.39 -9.29
C SER A 67 -52.17 -1.13 -9.24
N GLU A 68 -52.76 0.02 -9.56
CA GLU A 68 -52.12 1.33 -9.36
C GLU A 68 -51.92 1.65 -7.87
N ASP A 69 -52.84 1.19 -7.00
CA ASP A 69 -52.73 1.38 -5.56
C ASP A 69 -51.79 0.34 -4.91
N LEU A 70 -50.84 0.85 -4.12
CA LEU A 70 -49.90 0.10 -3.29
C LEU A 70 -50.12 0.35 -1.78
N SER A 71 -51.25 0.94 -1.38
CA SER A 71 -51.59 1.27 0.01
C SER A 71 -51.69 0.07 0.96
N GLU A 72 -51.77 -1.16 0.44
CA GLU A 72 -51.69 -2.39 1.23
C GLU A 72 -50.26 -2.93 1.40
N CYS A 73 -49.28 -2.43 0.65
CA CYS A 73 -47.89 -2.91 0.69
C CYS A 73 -47.16 -2.42 1.95
N GLY A 74 -46.41 -3.30 2.61
CA GLY A 74 -45.50 -2.92 3.71
C GLY A 74 -44.12 -2.48 3.18
N LEU A 75 -43.64 -3.18 2.15
CA LEU A 75 -42.39 -2.91 1.44
C LEU A 75 -42.71 -2.58 -0.03
N ILE A 76 -42.17 -1.47 -0.54
CA ILE A 76 -42.33 -1.02 -1.92
C ILE A 76 -40.94 -0.96 -2.59
N VAL A 77 -40.79 -1.65 -3.72
CA VAL A 77 -39.52 -1.80 -4.43
C VAL A 77 -39.54 -1.15 -5.83
N GLY A 78 -38.45 -0.46 -6.17
CA GLY A 78 -38.23 0.13 -7.50
C GLY A 78 -36.74 0.17 -7.86
N VAL A 79 -36.38 0.17 -9.14
CA VAL A 79 -34.96 0.17 -9.56
C VAL A 79 -34.32 1.56 -9.43
N LYS A 80 -35.14 2.61 -9.40
CA LYS A 80 -34.82 4.02 -9.15
C LYS A 80 -35.88 4.62 -8.21
N GLN A 81 -35.61 5.83 -7.70
CA GLN A 81 -36.56 6.57 -6.88
C GLN A 81 -37.92 6.76 -7.60
N PRO A 82 -39.04 6.65 -6.88
CA PRO A 82 -40.35 7.05 -7.38
C PRO A 82 -40.44 8.58 -7.47
N LYS A 83 -41.52 9.08 -8.05
CA LYS A 83 -41.86 10.50 -7.92
C LYS A 83 -42.37 10.83 -6.51
N LEU A 84 -42.30 12.10 -6.11
CA LEU A 84 -42.66 12.55 -4.76
C LEU A 84 -44.13 12.30 -4.41
N GLU A 85 -45.04 12.39 -5.38
CA GLU A 85 -46.47 12.10 -5.23
C GLU A 85 -46.79 10.60 -5.05
N MET A 86 -45.83 9.71 -5.30
CA MET A 86 -45.97 8.25 -5.14
C MET A 86 -45.37 7.74 -3.80
N ILE A 87 -44.91 8.64 -2.93
CA ILE A 87 -44.38 8.32 -1.60
C ILE A 87 -45.53 8.32 -0.59
N LEU A 88 -45.84 7.13 -0.07
CA LEU A 88 -46.95 6.84 0.83
C LEU A 88 -46.50 6.80 2.30
N PRO A 89 -47.37 7.20 3.25
CA PRO A 89 -47.02 7.27 4.67
C PRO A 89 -46.77 5.91 5.32
N GLU A 90 -45.82 5.92 6.27
CA GLU A 90 -45.38 4.78 7.10
C GLU A 90 -44.82 3.55 6.35
N ARG A 91 -44.40 3.68 5.08
CA ARG A 91 -43.95 2.54 4.25
C ARG A 91 -42.44 2.39 4.23
N ALA A 92 -41.98 1.14 4.05
CA ALA A 92 -40.61 0.85 3.72
C ALA A 92 -40.42 0.98 2.21
N TYR A 93 -39.56 1.91 1.79
CA TYR A 93 -39.12 2.06 0.41
C TYR A 93 -37.72 1.47 0.23
N SER A 94 -37.56 0.79 -0.90
CA SER A 94 -36.35 0.11 -1.29
C SER A 94 -36.07 0.45 -2.76
N PHE A 95 -35.12 1.36 -2.97
CA PHE A 95 -34.61 1.78 -4.27
C PHE A 95 -33.19 2.33 -4.09
N PHE A 96 -32.44 2.49 -5.19
CA PHE A 96 -31.19 3.24 -5.15
C PHE A 96 -31.50 4.72 -4.99
N SER A 97 -31.26 5.25 -3.79
CA SER A 97 -31.65 6.62 -3.43
C SER A 97 -30.50 7.61 -3.61
N HIS A 98 -29.24 7.18 -3.54
CA HIS A 98 -28.03 8.02 -3.49
C HIS A 98 -28.02 9.05 -2.34
N THR A 99 -29.02 9.04 -1.45
CA THR A 99 -29.24 10.09 -0.45
C THR A 99 -28.06 10.25 0.51
N HIS A 100 -27.30 9.17 0.72
CA HIS A 100 -26.05 9.14 1.50
C HIS A 100 -24.89 9.93 0.91
N LYS A 101 -25.05 10.49 -0.30
CA LYS A 101 -24.07 11.38 -0.95
C LYS A 101 -24.43 12.86 -0.73
N ALA A 102 -25.50 13.14 0.02
CA ALA A 102 -26.06 14.47 0.29
C ALA A 102 -26.36 15.32 -0.98
N GLN A 103 -26.44 14.70 -2.17
CA GLN A 103 -26.58 15.40 -3.46
C GLN A 103 -27.93 16.10 -3.56
N LYS A 104 -27.92 17.33 -4.08
CA LYS A 104 -29.05 18.28 -4.11
C LYS A 104 -30.32 17.70 -4.71
N GLU A 105 -30.22 16.93 -5.79
CA GLU A 105 -31.36 16.28 -6.46
C GLU A 105 -32.07 15.23 -5.59
N SER A 106 -31.34 14.61 -4.64
CA SER A 106 -31.90 13.58 -3.75
C SER A 106 -32.55 14.15 -2.49
N MET A 107 -32.33 15.43 -2.17
CA MET A 107 -32.80 16.05 -0.93
C MET A 107 -34.33 16.21 -0.85
N PRO A 108 -35.06 16.68 -1.89
CA PRO A 108 -36.53 16.79 -1.83
C PRO A 108 -37.24 15.43 -1.64
N MET A 109 -36.61 14.35 -2.11
CA MET A 109 -37.10 12.99 -1.89
C MET A 109 -36.83 12.50 -0.47
N LEU A 110 -35.66 12.82 0.12
CA LEU A 110 -35.41 12.64 1.55
C LEU A 110 -36.41 13.42 2.40
N ASP A 111 -36.68 14.69 2.08
CA ASP A 111 -37.62 15.53 2.83
C ASP A 111 -39.04 14.96 2.82
N LYS A 112 -39.50 14.47 1.66
CA LYS A 112 -40.78 13.78 1.52
C LYS A 112 -40.80 12.45 2.29
N ILE A 113 -39.73 11.66 2.27
CA ILE A 113 -39.59 10.42 3.06
C ILE A 113 -39.66 10.71 4.58
N LEU A 114 -39.00 11.77 5.04
CA LEU A 114 -39.03 12.21 6.44
C LEU A 114 -40.46 12.64 6.85
N ALA A 115 -41.08 13.53 6.09
CA ALA A 115 -42.42 14.06 6.37
C ALA A 115 -43.51 12.97 6.40
N GLU A 116 -43.44 11.97 5.51
CA GLU A 116 -44.39 10.85 5.44
C GLU A 116 -44.10 9.75 6.48
N SER A 117 -43.16 9.95 7.41
CA SER A 117 -42.75 8.94 8.40
C SER A 117 -42.32 7.61 7.77
N ALA A 118 -41.81 7.66 6.54
CA ALA A 118 -41.40 6.49 5.78
C ALA A 118 -40.04 5.96 6.27
N THR A 119 -39.66 4.79 5.76
CA THR A 119 -38.35 4.16 6.00
C THR A 119 -37.66 3.95 4.66
N LEU A 120 -36.38 4.31 4.54
CA LEU A 120 -35.64 4.29 3.27
C LEU A 120 -34.37 3.47 3.38
N TYR A 121 -34.32 2.39 2.59
CA TYR A 121 -33.12 1.57 2.40
C TYR A 121 -32.48 1.89 1.06
N ASP A 122 -31.25 2.40 1.07
CA ASP A 122 -30.50 2.62 -0.18
C ASP A 122 -29.89 1.30 -0.64
N TYR A 123 -30.24 0.91 -1.86
CA TYR A 123 -29.70 -0.26 -2.53
C TYR A 123 -28.17 -0.18 -2.83
N GLU A 124 -27.49 0.94 -2.55
CA GLU A 124 -26.03 1.06 -2.68
C GLU A 124 -25.22 0.80 -1.40
N LEU A 125 -25.75 1.18 -0.23
CA LEU A 125 -25.05 1.27 1.09
C LEU A 125 -24.79 -0.07 1.81
N ILE A 126 -24.90 -1.13 1.06
CA ILE A 126 -25.49 -2.36 1.54
C ILE A 126 -24.50 -3.44 1.06
N VAL A 127 -23.79 -4.04 2.03
CA VAL A 127 -22.44 -4.62 1.84
C VAL A 127 -22.26 -5.95 2.57
N GLY A 128 -21.50 -6.88 1.99
CA GLY A 128 -21.40 -8.26 2.50
C GLY A 128 -20.42 -8.40 3.67
N ASP A 129 -20.29 -9.63 4.19
CA ASP A 129 -19.44 -9.99 5.35
C ASP A 129 -17.93 -9.71 5.17
N HIS A 130 -17.52 -9.19 4.00
CA HIS A 130 -16.17 -8.75 3.66
C HIS A 130 -16.16 -7.33 3.04
N GLY A 131 -17.10 -6.46 3.43
CA GLY A 131 -17.28 -5.08 2.93
C GLY A 131 -17.69 -4.96 1.44
N LYS A 132 -17.66 -6.07 0.70
CA LYS A 132 -17.97 -6.10 -0.73
C LYS A 132 -19.45 -5.79 -0.96
N ARG A 133 -19.74 -4.61 -1.54
CA ARG A 133 -21.05 -4.26 -2.09
C ARG A 133 -21.56 -5.38 -2.99
N LEU A 134 -22.57 -6.10 -2.54
CA LEU A 134 -23.20 -7.14 -3.35
C LEU A 134 -24.21 -6.55 -4.36
N LEU A 135 -24.48 -5.23 -4.40
CA LEU A 135 -25.64 -4.65 -5.13
C LEU A 135 -25.36 -3.58 -6.22
N ALA A 136 -25.38 -4.00 -7.49
CA ALA A 136 -25.30 -3.14 -8.69
C ALA A 136 -25.84 -3.94 -9.92
N PHE A 137 -25.37 -3.69 -11.15
CA PHE A 137 -25.06 -4.76 -12.12
C PHE A 137 -23.69 -4.51 -12.80
N GLY A 138 -22.67 -4.13 -12.02
CA GLY A 138 -21.38 -3.60 -12.50
C GLY A 138 -20.75 -4.18 -13.78
N LYS A 139 -20.99 -5.44 -14.18
CA LYS A 139 -20.42 -6.00 -15.42
C LYS A 139 -21.20 -5.67 -16.70
N TYR A 140 -22.49 -5.36 -16.63
CA TYR A 140 -23.35 -5.25 -17.83
C TYR A 140 -23.27 -3.91 -18.56
N ALA A 141 -23.19 -2.77 -17.88
CA ALA A 141 -22.89 -1.49 -18.53
C ALA A 141 -21.39 -1.26 -18.78
N GLY A 142 -20.50 -2.06 -18.19
CA GLY A 142 -19.13 -2.20 -18.72
C GLY A 142 -19.17 -2.78 -20.14
N ARG A 143 -19.92 -3.88 -20.34
CA ARG A 143 -20.09 -4.51 -21.66
C ARG A 143 -20.88 -3.64 -22.64
N ALA A 144 -22.08 -3.20 -22.26
CA ALA A 144 -22.92 -2.34 -23.09
C ALA A 144 -22.23 -1.02 -23.39
N GLY A 145 -21.76 -0.32 -22.35
CA GLY A 145 -21.02 0.94 -22.49
C GLY A 145 -19.74 0.83 -23.34
N MET A 146 -19.04 -0.31 -23.38
CA MET A 146 -17.92 -0.48 -24.32
C MET A 146 -18.38 -0.75 -25.76
N VAL A 147 -19.50 -1.45 -25.98
CA VAL A 147 -20.10 -1.59 -27.32
C VAL A 147 -20.60 -0.23 -27.82
N ASP A 148 -21.35 0.49 -26.98
CA ASP A 148 -21.82 1.86 -27.25
C ASP A 148 -20.66 2.83 -27.47
N PHE A 149 -19.60 2.74 -26.66
CA PHE A 149 -18.41 3.56 -26.82
C PHE A 149 -17.65 3.23 -28.10
N LEU A 150 -17.52 1.96 -28.51
CA LEU A 150 -16.86 1.61 -29.78
C LEU A 150 -17.69 2.02 -31.00
N HIS A 151 -19.02 1.87 -30.97
CA HIS A 151 -19.92 2.45 -31.97
C HIS A 151 -19.77 3.97 -32.06
N GLY A 152 -19.85 4.65 -30.91
CA GLY A 152 -19.64 6.09 -30.79
C GLY A 152 -18.24 6.52 -31.22
N LEU A 153 -17.20 5.71 -31.00
CA LEU A 153 -15.82 5.97 -31.40
C LEU A 153 -15.65 5.87 -32.92
N GLY A 154 -16.35 4.96 -33.60
CA GLY A 154 -16.44 4.93 -35.06
C GLY A 154 -17.06 6.20 -35.62
N GLN A 155 -18.22 6.60 -35.08
CA GLN A 155 -18.88 7.86 -35.42
C GLN A 155 -17.98 9.08 -35.10
N ARG A 156 -17.24 9.05 -33.99
CA ARG A 156 -16.31 10.10 -33.57
C ARG A 156 -15.14 10.24 -34.52
N TYR A 157 -14.51 9.13 -34.94
CA TYR A 157 -13.41 9.20 -35.90
C TYR A 157 -13.88 9.62 -37.29
N LEU A 158 -15.08 9.23 -37.71
CA LEU A 158 -15.69 9.78 -38.92
C LEU A 158 -15.93 11.30 -38.82
N SER A 159 -16.32 11.81 -37.65
CA SER A 159 -16.44 13.27 -37.39
C SER A 159 -15.10 14.03 -37.41
N PHE A 160 -13.98 13.30 -37.36
CA PHE A 160 -12.61 13.79 -37.54
C PHE A 160 -12.02 13.46 -38.93
N GLY A 161 -12.84 12.96 -39.88
CA GLY A 161 -12.40 12.63 -41.24
C GLY A 161 -11.71 11.26 -41.40
N TYR A 162 -11.64 10.45 -40.34
CA TYR A 162 -11.07 9.11 -40.36
C TYR A 162 -12.17 8.04 -40.47
N SER A 163 -12.29 7.41 -41.64
CA SER A 163 -13.05 6.16 -41.73
C SER A 163 -12.35 5.09 -40.89
N THR A 164 -13.09 4.40 -40.03
CA THR A 164 -12.58 3.33 -39.17
C THR A 164 -13.55 2.15 -39.12
N PRO A 165 -13.08 0.90 -38.99
CA PRO A 165 -13.94 -0.29 -38.98
C PRO A 165 -15.07 -0.26 -37.92
N PHE A 166 -14.84 0.45 -36.81
CA PHE A 166 -15.81 0.74 -35.75
C PHE A 166 -17.17 1.29 -36.24
N LEU A 167 -17.22 1.92 -37.42
CA LEU A 167 -18.45 2.42 -38.03
C LEU A 167 -19.49 1.35 -38.37
N SER A 168 -19.08 0.08 -38.48
CA SER A 168 -19.98 -1.05 -38.74
C SER A 168 -20.75 -1.54 -37.51
N LEU A 169 -20.40 -1.04 -36.32
CA LEU A 169 -21.07 -1.36 -35.05
C LEU A 169 -22.39 -0.58 -34.92
N GLY A 170 -23.28 -1.06 -34.05
CA GLY A 170 -24.45 -0.32 -33.55
C GLY A 170 -24.38 -0.10 -32.03
N SER A 171 -25.30 0.68 -31.47
CA SER A 171 -25.47 0.76 -30.01
C SER A 171 -25.90 -0.57 -29.41
N SER A 172 -25.59 -0.79 -28.14
CA SER A 172 -25.90 -2.01 -27.39
C SER A 172 -27.39 -2.36 -27.41
N TYR A 173 -28.27 -1.36 -27.35
CA TYR A 173 -29.74 -1.53 -27.41
C TYR A 173 -30.27 -1.95 -28.79
N MET A 174 -29.50 -1.74 -29.87
CA MET A 174 -29.87 -2.16 -31.23
C MET A 174 -29.69 -3.67 -31.42
N TYR A 175 -28.79 -4.30 -30.66
CA TYR A 175 -28.56 -5.73 -30.70
C TYR A 175 -29.61 -6.47 -29.85
N THR A 176 -30.20 -7.52 -30.42
CA THR A 176 -31.15 -8.41 -29.70
C THR A 176 -30.50 -9.17 -28.55
N SER A 177 -29.17 -9.27 -28.51
CA SER A 177 -28.41 -9.86 -27.41
C SER A 177 -26.95 -9.41 -27.39
N LEU A 178 -26.30 -9.54 -26.23
CA LEU A 178 -24.85 -9.35 -26.07
C LEU A 178 -24.00 -10.24 -27.00
N ALA A 179 -24.52 -11.41 -27.39
CA ALA A 179 -23.81 -12.31 -28.32
C ALA A 179 -23.73 -11.72 -29.73
N ALA A 180 -24.84 -11.13 -30.22
CA ALA A 180 -24.86 -10.42 -31.50
C ALA A 180 -23.95 -9.19 -31.48
N ALA A 181 -23.93 -8.44 -30.38
CA ALA A 181 -23.02 -7.31 -30.19
C ALA A 181 -21.54 -7.75 -30.27
N LYS A 182 -21.15 -8.81 -29.56
CA LYS A 182 -19.77 -9.33 -29.59
C LYS A 182 -19.33 -9.82 -30.98
N ALA A 183 -20.23 -10.44 -31.75
CA ALA A 183 -19.92 -10.91 -33.10
C ALA A 183 -19.52 -9.75 -34.04
N ALA A 184 -20.20 -8.60 -33.93
CA ALA A 184 -19.86 -7.40 -34.70
C ALA A 184 -18.48 -6.84 -34.30
N ILE A 185 -18.15 -6.82 -33.00
CA ILE A 185 -16.84 -6.35 -32.49
C ILE A 185 -15.69 -7.22 -33.03
N ILE A 186 -15.88 -8.54 -33.15
CA ILE A 186 -14.85 -9.46 -33.68
C ILE A 186 -14.56 -9.15 -35.15
N SER A 187 -15.59 -8.98 -35.98
CA SER A 187 -15.42 -8.62 -37.41
C SER A 187 -14.66 -7.30 -37.60
N VAL A 188 -14.89 -6.33 -36.71
CA VAL A 188 -14.14 -5.06 -36.65
C VAL A 188 -12.67 -5.29 -36.26
N GLY A 189 -12.40 -6.21 -35.34
CA GLY A 189 -11.03 -6.57 -34.95
C GLY A 189 -10.24 -7.24 -36.08
N GLU A 190 -10.89 -8.09 -36.87
CA GLU A 190 -10.28 -8.73 -38.06
C GLU A 190 -9.90 -7.70 -39.12
N GLU A 191 -10.77 -6.71 -39.40
CA GLU A 191 -10.50 -5.64 -40.36
C GLU A 191 -9.31 -4.77 -39.91
N ILE A 192 -9.28 -4.35 -38.64
CA ILE A 192 -8.16 -3.58 -38.06
C ILE A 192 -6.85 -4.40 -38.10
N SER A 193 -6.90 -5.70 -37.86
CA SER A 193 -5.71 -6.57 -37.92
C SER A 193 -5.14 -6.69 -39.34
N SER A 194 -5.99 -6.55 -40.36
CA SER A 194 -5.65 -6.78 -41.77
C SER A 194 -5.22 -5.50 -42.50
N LEU A 195 -5.85 -4.36 -42.17
CA LEU A 195 -5.67 -3.08 -42.87
C LEU A 195 -5.04 -1.99 -41.97
N GLY A 196 -4.94 -2.24 -40.66
CA GLY A 196 -4.53 -1.26 -39.66
C GLY A 196 -5.64 -0.26 -39.31
N LEU A 197 -5.30 0.70 -38.45
CA LEU A 197 -6.03 1.96 -38.30
C LEU A 197 -5.25 3.09 -38.99
N PRO A 198 -5.93 4.16 -39.47
CA PRO A 198 -5.26 5.31 -40.08
C PRO A 198 -4.13 5.86 -39.20
N SER A 199 -2.96 6.12 -39.78
CA SER A 199 -1.76 6.50 -39.03
C SER A 199 -1.92 7.76 -38.17
N GLY A 200 -2.80 8.70 -38.58
CA GLY A 200 -3.12 9.92 -37.83
C GLY A 200 -3.91 9.69 -36.52
N ILE A 201 -4.38 8.47 -36.24
CA ILE A 201 -5.04 8.09 -34.98
C ILE A 201 -4.30 7.00 -34.21
N CYS A 202 -3.05 6.69 -34.61
CA CYS A 202 -2.22 5.65 -34.02
C CYS A 202 -1.07 6.24 -33.19
N PRO A 203 -0.75 5.68 -31.99
CA PRO A 203 -1.41 4.55 -31.35
C PRO A 203 -2.75 4.93 -30.69
N LEU A 204 -3.76 4.09 -30.85
CA LEU A 204 -5.06 4.24 -30.17
C LEU A 204 -4.99 3.59 -28.77
N VAL A 205 -4.84 4.42 -27.74
CA VAL A 205 -4.62 3.97 -26.35
C VAL A 205 -5.93 3.93 -25.56
N PHE A 206 -6.28 2.76 -25.03
CA PHE A 206 -7.43 2.58 -24.12
C PHE A 206 -6.96 2.42 -22.68
N VAL A 207 -7.46 3.24 -21.76
CA VAL A 207 -7.15 3.19 -20.32
C VAL A 207 -8.40 2.79 -19.54
N PHE A 208 -8.30 1.75 -18.71
CA PHE A 208 -9.38 1.30 -17.84
C PHE A 208 -9.10 1.67 -16.39
N THR A 209 -9.91 2.55 -15.82
CA THR A 209 -9.78 2.98 -14.42
C THR A 209 -10.47 2.01 -13.46
N GLY A 210 -9.75 1.63 -12.39
CA GLY A 210 -10.21 0.66 -11.40
C GLY A 210 -10.24 -0.80 -11.90
N ASN A 211 -10.28 -1.74 -10.96
CA ASN A 211 -10.36 -3.19 -11.21
C ASN A 211 -11.78 -3.77 -11.04
N GLY A 212 -12.76 -2.91 -10.75
CA GLY A 212 -14.14 -3.28 -10.46
C GLY A 212 -14.91 -3.83 -11.67
N ASN A 213 -16.12 -4.31 -11.41
CA ASN A 213 -16.94 -5.02 -12.39
C ASN A 213 -17.16 -4.25 -13.72
N VAL A 214 -17.20 -2.91 -13.69
CA VAL A 214 -17.40 -2.06 -14.88
C VAL A 214 -16.20 -2.14 -15.82
N SER A 215 -15.00 -1.86 -15.28
CA SER A 215 -13.73 -2.01 -15.96
C SER A 215 -13.56 -3.43 -16.53
N GLN A 216 -13.85 -4.47 -15.74
CA GLN A 216 -13.82 -5.86 -16.22
C GLN A 216 -14.80 -6.14 -17.37
N GLY A 217 -16.01 -5.58 -17.32
CA GLY A 217 -17.02 -5.74 -18.37
C GLY A 217 -16.64 -5.03 -19.67
N ALA A 218 -15.98 -3.88 -19.58
CA ALA A 218 -15.51 -3.12 -20.74
C ALA A 218 -14.27 -3.77 -21.38
N GLN A 219 -13.30 -4.20 -20.57
CA GLN A 219 -12.15 -5.00 -21.03
C GLN A 219 -12.58 -6.30 -21.73
N GLU A 220 -13.69 -6.92 -21.33
CA GLU A 220 -14.23 -8.13 -21.97
C GLU A 220 -14.71 -7.90 -23.41
N ILE A 221 -14.96 -6.65 -23.80
CA ILE A 221 -15.30 -6.25 -25.17
C ILE A 221 -14.06 -5.78 -25.93
N LEU A 222 -13.20 -4.94 -25.32
CA LEU A 222 -11.96 -4.49 -26.00
C LEU A 222 -11.05 -5.67 -26.36
N LYS A 223 -11.00 -6.73 -25.54
CA LYS A 223 -10.18 -7.92 -25.80
C LYS A 223 -10.56 -8.71 -27.07
N LEU A 224 -11.64 -8.32 -27.77
CA LEU A 224 -12.05 -8.86 -29.07
C LEU A 224 -11.44 -8.11 -30.26
N LEU A 225 -10.67 -7.04 -30.01
CA LEU A 225 -9.93 -6.25 -31.00
C LEU A 225 -8.42 -6.53 -30.90
N PRO A 226 -7.61 -6.26 -31.94
CA PRO A 226 -6.15 -6.25 -31.82
C PRO A 226 -5.69 -5.10 -30.91
N HIS A 227 -4.93 -5.44 -29.87
CA HIS A 227 -4.43 -4.49 -28.86
C HIS A 227 -3.16 -5.03 -28.20
N THR A 228 -2.46 -4.18 -27.44
CA THR A 228 -1.33 -4.58 -26.58
C THR A 228 -1.55 -4.02 -25.18
N PHE A 229 -1.51 -4.86 -24.15
CA PHE A 229 -1.50 -4.39 -22.77
C PHE A 229 -0.11 -3.85 -22.42
N VAL A 230 -0.06 -2.61 -21.94
CA VAL A 230 1.13 -1.96 -21.39
C VAL A 230 0.91 -1.81 -19.88
N ASP A 231 1.89 -2.25 -19.09
CA ASP A 231 1.85 -2.10 -17.65
C ASP A 231 2.07 -0.62 -17.23
N PRO A 232 1.39 -0.10 -16.19
CA PRO A 232 1.59 1.28 -15.73
C PRO A 232 3.05 1.67 -15.44
N SER A 233 3.89 0.72 -14.98
CA SER A 233 5.33 0.94 -14.76
C SER A 233 6.14 1.23 -16.03
N ARG A 234 5.57 0.96 -17.21
CA ARG A 234 6.21 1.16 -18.52
C ARG A 234 5.68 2.39 -19.28
N LEU A 235 4.69 3.10 -18.74
CA LEU A 235 4.19 4.36 -19.30
C LEU A 235 5.18 5.55 -19.20
N PRO A 236 6.07 5.65 -18.18
CA PRO A 236 7.05 6.74 -18.10
C PRO A 236 8.05 6.81 -19.27
N GLU A 237 8.17 5.75 -20.08
CA GLU A 237 9.00 5.75 -21.31
C GLU A 237 8.48 6.73 -22.40
N LEU A 238 7.29 7.34 -22.23
CA LEU A 238 6.66 8.21 -23.25
C LEU A 238 6.03 9.53 -22.74
N PHE A 239 5.59 9.63 -21.48
CA PHE A 239 5.03 10.85 -20.88
C PHE A 239 4.88 10.70 -19.36
N GLU A 240 5.25 11.71 -18.57
CA GLU A 240 5.08 11.66 -17.11
C GLU A 240 3.80 12.38 -16.65
N LYS A 241 2.86 11.59 -16.11
CA LYS A 241 1.56 12.08 -15.63
C LYS A 241 1.64 12.77 -14.26
N ALA A 242 2.63 12.44 -13.44
CA ALA A 242 2.80 13.06 -12.12
C ALA A 242 3.10 14.56 -12.24
N ASP A 243 3.99 14.94 -13.18
CA ASP A 243 4.29 16.33 -13.49
C ASP A 243 3.05 17.07 -14.03
N TYR A 244 2.36 16.55 -15.05
CA TYR A 244 1.13 17.18 -15.57
C TYR A 244 0.02 17.44 -14.53
N TYR A 245 -0.12 16.59 -13.50
CA TYR A 245 -1.12 16.79 -12.43
C TYR A 245 -0.61 17.64 -11.25
N SER A 246 0.70 17.91 -11.20
CA SER A 246 1.34 18.79 -10.20
C SER A 246 1.62 20.19 -10.74
N HIS A 247 1.92 20.27 -12.04
CA HIS A 247 2.32 21.44 -12.81
C HIS A 247 1.59 21.55 -14.17
N PRO A 248 0.25 21.52 -14.21
CA PRO A 248 -0.51 21.64 -15.46
C PRO A 248 -0.19 22.91 -16.27
N GLU A 249 0.29 23.97 -15.60
CA GLU A 249 0.74 25.23 -16.19
C GLU A 249 1.96 25.09 -17.13
N HIS A 250 2.76 24.01 -17.01
CA HIS A 250 3.90 23.76 -17.90
C HIS A 250 3.47 23.24 -19.30
N TYR A 251 2.19 22.90 -19.49
CA TYR A 251 1.72 22.17 -20.67
C TYR A 251 0.79 23.01 -21.56
N SER A 252 1.09 23.08 -22.86
CA SER A 252 0.31 23.85 -23.83
C SER A 252 -0.65 22.96 -24.66
N PRO A 253 -1.95 23.27 -24.74
CA PRO A 253 -2.94 22.45 -25.46
C PRO A 253 -2.89 22.64 -26.98
N ILE A 254 -2.05 21.85 -27.66
CA ILE A 254 -1.92 21.84 -29.13
C ILE A 254 -3.15 21.25 -29.87
N PHE A 255 -4.25 20.94 -29.17
CA PHE A 255 -5.50 20.46 -29.75
C PHE A 255 -6.03 21.39 -30.85
N HIS A 256 -5.94 22.70 -30.62
CA HIS A 256 -6.36 23.73 -31.57
C HIS A 256 -5.49 23.81 -32.84
N GLU A 257 -4.26 23.31 -32.81
CA GLU A 257 -3.36 23.24 -33.98
C GLU A 257 -3.46 21.90 -34.72
N ARG A 258 -3.68 20.80 -33.99
CA ARG A 258 -3.49 19.44 -34.50
C ARG A 258 -4.79 18.69 -34.80
N VAL A 259 -5.90 19.05 -34.15
CA VAL A 259 -7.17 18.29 -34.22
C VAL A 259 -8.33 19.18 -34.64
N ALA A 260 -8.53 20.30 -33.95
CA ALA A 260 -9.63 21.22 -34.22
C ALA A 260 -9.69 21.80 -35.66
N PRO A 261 -8.57 22.02 -36.41
CA PRO A 261 -8.65 22.53 -37.78
C PRO A 261 -9.36 21.58 -38.76
N TYR A 262 -9.45 20.29 -38.41
CA TYR A 262 -10.00 19.22 -39.25
C TYR A 262 -11.30 18.62 -38.70
N ALA A 263 -11.67 18.96 -37.46
CA ALA A 263 -12.85 18.43 -36.80
C ALA A 263 -14.14 19.11 -37.31
N SER A 264 -15.09 18.33 -37.81
CA SER A 264 -16.41 18.83 -38.20
C SER A 264 -17.41 18.88 -37.02
N VAL A 265 -17.18 18.11 -35.96
CA VAL A 265 -17.90 18.21 -34.67
C VAL A 265 -16.91 17.95 -33.52
N ILE A 266 -17.06 18.64 -32.38
CA ILE A 266 -16.33 18.33 -31.14
C ILE A 266 -17.30 17.82 -30.08
N VAL A 267 -17.37 16.53 -29.85
CA VAL A 267 -17.93 16.00 -28.60
C VAL A 267 -16.87 16.11 -27.50
N ASN A 268 -17.18 16.79 -26.39
CA ASN A 268 -16.33 16.95 -25.21
C ASN A 268 -16.91 16.13 -24.04
N CYS A 269 -16.03 15.42 -23.31
CA CYS A 269 -16.41 14.45 -22.27
C CYS A 269 -15.36 14.37 -21.14
N MET A 270 -14.51 15.38 -20.95
CA MET A 270 -13.37 15.31 -20.02
C MET A 270 -13.66 16.01 -18.70
N TYR A 271 -13.46 15.33 -17.57
CA TYR A 271 -13.41 15.99 -16.27
C TYR A 271 -12.31 17.04 -16.27
N TRP A 272 -12.68 18.29 -15.99
CA TRP A 272 -11.78 19.43 -16.01
C TRP A 272 -11.96 20.27 -14.75
N GLU A 273 -10.86 20.79 -14.23
CA GLU A 273 -10.82 21.68 -13.06
C GLU A 273 -9.86 22.84 -13.37
N GLN A 274 -10.10 24.02 -12.78
CA GLN A 274 -9.63 25.31 -13.28
C GLN A 274 -8.10 25.46 -13.42
N ARG A 275 -7.30 24.64 -12.73
CA ARG A 275 -5.83 24.63 -12.86
C ARG A 275 -5.33 24.00 -14.18
N PHE A 276 -6.14 23.20 -14.88
CA PHE A 276 -5.75 22.62 -16.16
C PHE A 276 -6.03 23.58 -17.33
N PRO A 277 -5.17 23.61 -18.36
CA PRO A 277 -5.44 24.39 -19.56
C PRO A 277 -6.75 23.97 -20.24
N ARG A 278 -7.50 24.94 -20.78
CA ARG A 278 -8.74 24.69 -21.52
C ARG A 278 -8.47 23.92 -22.82
N LEU A 279 -9.40 23.06 -23.22
CA LEU A 279 -9.28 22.23 -24.43
C LEU A 279 -9.44 23.07 -25.71
N LEU A 280 -10.38 24.01 -25.71
CA LEU A 280 -10.55 25.00 -26.79
C LEU A 280 -11.12 26.32 -26.26
N THR A 281 -10.38 27.41 -26.50
CA THR A 281 -10.81 28.79 -26.20
C THR A 281 -11.60 29.41 -27.35
N THR A 282 -12.42 30.43 -27.06
CA THR A 282 -13.19 31.20 -28.05
C THR A 282 -12.27 31.79 -29.10
N LYS A 283 -11.13 32.34 -28.66
CA LYS A 283 -10.09 32.93 -29.53
C LYS A 283 -9.46 31.91 -30.48
N GLN A 284 -9.24 30.68 -30.03
CA GLN A 284 -8.75 29.60 -30.88
C GLN A 284 -9.82 29.19 -31.91
N LEU A 285 -11.10 29.11 -31.51
CA LEU A 285 -12.19 28.84 -32.45
C LEU A 285 -12.35 29.94 -33.52
N GLN A 286 -12.16 31.21 -33.16
CA GLN A 286 -12.16 32.33 -34.11
C GLN A 286 -11.05 32.20 -35.17
N ASP A 287 -9.81 31.95 -34.75
CA ASP A 287 -8.68 31.73 -35.66
C ASP A 287 -8.95 30.54 -36.60
N LEU A 288 -9.47 29.44 -36.07
CA LEU A 288 -9.85 28.26 -36.84
C LEU A 288 -10.92 28.57 -37.90
N LYS A 289 -12.00 29.28 -37.54
CA LYS A 289 -13.05 29.67 -38.49
C LYS A 289 -12.52 30.61 -39.57
N SER A 290 -11.61 31.53 -39.25
CA SER A 290 -10.96 32.39 -40.26
C SER A 290 -10.18 31.56 -41.31
N LYS A 291 -9.60 30.43 -40.89
CA LYS A 291 -8.86 29.46 -41.73
C LYS A 291 -9.77 28.43 -42.41
N ARG A 292 -11.10 28.64 -42.41
CA ARG A 292 -12.13 27.73 -42.96
C ARG A 292 -12.18 26.34 -42.31
N CYS A 293 -11.92 26.26 -41.00
CA CYS A 293 -12.19 25.06 -40.20
C CYS A 293 -13.63 24.54 -40.42
N PRO A 294 -13.83 23.23 -40.65
CA PRO A 294 -15.13 22.64 -40.99
C PRO A 294 -16.07 22.48 -39.80
N LEU A 295 -15.68 22.91 -38.59
CA LEU A 295 -16.41 22.66 -37.33
C LEU A 295 -17.84 23.22 -37.33
N VAL A 296 -18.83 22.33 -37.46
CA VAL A 296 -20.27 22.63 -37.51
C VAL A 296 -20.93 22.54 -36.13
N GLY A 297 -20.36 21.83 -35.14
CA GLY A 297 -20.98 21.72 -33.81
C GLY A 297 -20.08 21.25 -32.66
N ILE A 298 -20.51 21.44 -31.40
CA ILE A 298 -19.83 20.95 -30.19
C ILE A 298 -20.81 20.34 -29.18
N ALA A 299 -20.75 19.03 -28.93
CA ALA A 299 -21.57 18.39 -27.89
C ALA A 299 -20.75 18.19 -26.59
N ASP A 300 -20.89 19.10 -25.64
CA ASP A 300 -20.21 19.07 -24.35
C ASP A 300 -21.00 18.27 -23.30
N ILE A 301 -20.70 16.98 -23.23
CA ILE A 301 -21.42 15.98 -22.42
C ILE A 301 -21.03 16.04 -20.93
N THR A 302 -19.95 16.74 -20.54
CA THR A 302 -19.72 17.02 -19.10
C THR A 302 -20.60 18.15 -18.59
N CYS A 303 -21.01 19.07 -19.48
CA CYS A 303 -21.74 20.29 -19.13
C CYS A 303 -20.97 21.17 -18.13
N ASP A 304 -19.62 21.16 -18.19
CA ASP A 304 -18.75 22.05 -17.41
C ASP A 304 -18.89 23.50 -17.93
N ILE A 305 -19.88 24.24 -17.42
CA ILE A 305 -20.26 25.56 -17.93
C ILE A 305 -19.08 26.56 -17.88
N GLY A 306 -18.67 27.04 -19.05
CA GLY A 306 -17.48 27.90 -19.22
C GLY A 306 -16.16 27.21 -18.86
N GLY A 307 -16.15 25.88 -18.77
CA GLY A 307 -15.03 25.07 -18.28
C GLY A 307 -14.01 24.75 -19.37
N SER A 308 -13.97 23.49 -19.80
CA SER A 308 -12.99 22.97 -20.75
C SER A 308 -13.20 23.46 -22.20
N ILE A 309 -14.45 23.73 -22.60
CA ILE A 309 -14.80 24.49 -23.82
C ILE A 309 -15.35 25.86 -23.39
N GLU A 310 -14.56 26.91 -23.61
CA GLU A 310 -14.76 28.24 -23.00
C GLU A 310 -16.11 28.92 -23.29
N PHE A 311 -16.66 28.67 -24.48
CA PHE A 311 -17.89 29.30 -25.00
C PHE A 311 -19.13 28.41 -24.87
N VAL A 312 -19.05 27.26 -24.19
CA VAL A 312 -20.25 26.52 -23.75
C VAL A 312 -20.67 27.11 -22.41
N ASN A 313 -21.40 28.22 -22.46
CA ASN A 313 -21.76 29.05 -21.31
C ASN A 313 -23.13 28.72 -20.68
N GLN A 314 -23.82 27.69 -21.18
CA GLN A 314 -25.16 27.29 -20.74
C GLN A 314 -25.43 25.81 -21.04
N ALA A 315 -26.26 25.18 -20.21
CA ALA A 315 -26.77 23.84 -20.44
C ALA A 315 -27.91 23.84 -21.49
N THR A 316 -28.05 22.73 -22.22
CA THR A 316 -29.25 22.43 -23.02
C THR A 316 -30.09 21.35 -22.35
N THR A 317 -31.34 21.18 -22.78
CA THR A 317 -32.27 20.18 -22.22
C THR A 317 -32.52 19.06 -23.23
N ILE A 318 -32.96 17.88 -22.77
CA ILE A 318 -33.30 16.75 -23.66
C ILE A 318 -34.30 17.14 -24.76
N ASP A 319 -35.24 18.03 -24.45
CA ASP A 319 -36.30 18.46 -25.38
C ASP A 319 -35.89 19.63 -26.29
N SER A 320 -34.81 20.35 -25.93
CA SER A 320 -34.17 21.39 -26.76
C SER A 320 -32.64 21.25 -26.67
N PRO A 321 -32.06 20.17 -27.24
CA PRO A 321 -30.70 19.75 -26.92
C PRO A 321 -29.61 20.55 -27.61
N PHE A 322 -29.94 21.53 -28.47
CA PHE A 322 -28.97 22.30 -29.25
C PHE A 322 -29.18 23.82 -29.15
N PHE A 323 -28.07 24.57 -29.25
CA PHE A 323 -28.02 25.99 -29.59
C PHE A 323 -26.86 26.22 -30.57
N ARG A 324 -26.89 27.23 -31.43
CA ARG A 324 -25.77 27.59 -32.32
C ARG A 324 -25.01 28.80 -31.77
N PHE A 325 -23.72 28.63 -31.49
CA PHE A 325 -22.80 29.71 -31.15
C PHE A 325 -22.04 30.16 -32.40
N ASP A 326 -22.12 31.44 -32.78
CA ASP A 326 -21.26 32.02 -33.81
C ASP A 326 -20.01 32.66 -33.19
N PRO A 327 -18.81 32.08 -33.34
CA PRO A 327 -17.59 32.63 -32.77
C PRO A 327 -17.15 33.96 -33.42
N LEU A 328 -17.61 34.29 -34.63
CA LEU A 328 -17.22 35.53 -35.31
C LEU A 328 -18.02 36.76 -34.82
N THR A 329 -19.16 36.53 -34.17
CA THR A 329 -20.00 37.57 -33.54
C THR A 329 -20.20 37.35 -32.04
N GLU A 330 -19.63 36.27 -31.49
CA GLU A 330 -19.78 35.78 -30.11
C GLU A 330 -21.24 35.68 -29.64
N SER A 331 -22.14 35.26 -30.55
CA SER A 331 -23.59 35.28 -30.35
C SER A 331 -24.23 33.87 -30.34
N TYR A 332 -25.34 33.73 -29.60
CA TYR A 332 -26.00 32.45 -29.31
C TYR A 332 -27.43 32.44 -29.89
N HIS A 333 -27.79 31.36 -30.55
CA HIS A 333 -29.02 31.19 -31.34
C HIS A 333 -29.64 29.81 -31.06
N TYR A 334 -30.96 29.63 -31.26
CA TYR A 334 -31.66 28.36 -30.94
C TYR A 334 -32.32 27.69 -32.16
N ASP A 335 -32.09 28.26 -33.35
CA ASP A 335 -32.40 27.67 -34.64
C ASP A 335 -31.21 26.86 -35.20
N MET A 336 -31.51 26.02 -36.21
CA MET A 336 -30.54 25.14 -36.86
C MET A 336 -29.98 25.72 -38.17
N GLU A 337 -30.36 26.96 -38.54
CA GLU A 337 -30.00 27.59 -39.81
C GLU A 337 -28.93 28.68 -39.62
N GLY A 338 -28.37 29.24 -40.70
CA GLY A 338 -27.38 30.32 -40.61
C GLY A 338 -25.95 29.86 -40.23
N SER A 339 -25.11 30.82 -39.82
CA SER A 339 -23.67 30.59 -39.58
C SER A 339 -23.34 30.41 -38.09
N GLY A 340 -22.40 29.52 -37.80
CA GLY A 340 -21.89 29.29 -36.45
C GLY A 340 -21.43 27.85 -36.21
N VAL A 341 -21.58 27.41 -34.96
CA VAL A 341 -21.21 26.09 -34.42
C VAL A 341 -22.34 25.63 -33.49
N LEU A 342 -23.03 24.55 -33.86
CA LEU A 342 -24.13 23.91 -33.15
C LEU A 342 -23.65 23.21 -31.86
N CYS A 343 -23.75 23.91 -30.74
CA CYS A 343 -23.44 23.41 -29.41
C CYS A 343 -24.59 22.59 -28.79
N SER A 344 -24.26 21.68 -27.88
CA SER A 344 -25.18 20.86 -27.07
C SER A 344 -24.51 20.60 -25.72
N ALA A 345 -25.19 20.74 -24.59
CA ALA A 345 -24.63 20.51 -23.26
C ALA A 345 -25.71 20.03 -22.29
N VAL A 346 -26.17 18.78 -22.46
CA VAL A 346 -27.25 18.20 -21.65
C VAL A 346 -26.66 17.48 -20.44
N ASP A 347 -26.95 17.97 -19.25
CA ASP A 347 -26.45 17.47 -17.95
C ASP A 347 -26.99 16.07 -17.58
N ILE A 348 -28.27 15.83 -17.83
CA ILE A 348 -28.99 14.61 -17.41
C ILE A 348 -28.98 13.47 -18.44
N LEU A 349 -28.04 13.43 -19.39
CA LEU A 349 -28.01 12.45 -20.49
C LEU A 349 -28.16 10.96 -20.14
N PRO A 350 -27.75 10.42 -18.97
CA PRO A 350 -28.05 9.03 -18.60
C PRO A 350 -29.56 8.69 -18.58
N THR A 351 -30.40 9.70 -18.44
CA THR A 351 -31.88 9.65 -18.58
C THR A 351 -32.31 9.20 -20.00
N GLU A 352 -31.45 9.40 -21.00
CA GLU A 352 -31.66 9.06 -22.41
C GLU A 352 -31.19 7.65 -22.82
N PHE A 353 -30.53 6.89 -21.94
CA PHE A 353 -30.31 5.43 -22.12
C PHE A 353 -30.55 4.65 -20.84
N ALA A 354 -31.52 5.12 -20.07
CA ALA A 354 -31.93 4.46 -18.85
C ALA A 354 -32.80 3.21 -19.07
N LYS A 355 -32.68 2.47 -20.19
CA LYS A 355 -33.06 1.03 -20.25
C LYS A 355 -31.85 0.13 -20.00
N GLU A 356 -30.67 0.72 -20.07
CA GLU A 356 -29.39 0.11 -19.78
C GLU A 356 -28.83 0.67 -18.44
N ALA A 357 -29.02 1.98 -18.15
CA ALA A 357 -28.43 2.63 -16.96
C ALA A 357 -28.78 2.03 -15.58
N SER A 358 -30.05 1.93 -15.17
CA SER A 358 -30.41 1.19 -13.94
C SER A 358 -30.43 -0.34 -14.10
N GLN A 359 -30.18 -0.88 -15.32
CA GLN A 359 -29.66 -2.23 -15.54
C GLN A 359 -28.16 -2.31 -15.20
N HIS A 360 -27.68 -1.29 -14.50
CA HIS A 360 -26.46 -1.20 -13.73
C HIS A 360 -26.65 -1.01 -12.21
N PHE A 361 -27.90 -1.01 -11.75
CA PHE A 361 -28.30 -0.94 -10.34
C PHE A 361 -28.93 -2.26 -9.80
N GLY A 362 -30.01 -2.77 -10.44
CA GLY A 362 -30.98 -3.76 -9.92
C GLY A 362 -30.76 -5.30 -9.79
N THR A 363 -30.22 -6.11 -10.71
CA THR A 363 -30.30 -7.60 -10.57
C THR A 363 -29.27 -8.14 -9.59
N ILE A 364 -28.04 -7.63 -9.63
CA ILE A 364 -27.07 -7.97 -8.60
C ILE A 364 -27.51 -7.33 -7.25
N LEU A 365 -28.39 -6.30 -7.23
CA LEU A 365 -29.11 -5.80 -6.02
C LEU A 365 -29.83 -6.88 -5.19
N SER A 366 -30.15 -8.03 -5.76
CA SER A 366 -30.91 -9.07 -5.05
C SER A 366 -30.37 -9.49 -3.67
N GLN A 367 -29.07 -9.29 -3.38
CA GLN A 367 -28.32 -10.06 -2.38
C GLN A 367 -28.43 -9.65 -0.90
N PHE A 368 -29.09 -8.54 -0.52
CA PHE A 368 -29.34 -8.21 0.92
C PHE A 368 -30.80 -8.18 1.33
N ILE A 369 -31.71 -8.23 0.36
CA ILE A 369 -33.16 -8.05 0.62
C ILE A 369 -33.66 -9.11 1.61
N GLY A 370 -33.07 -10.31 1.67
CA GLY A 370 -33.46 -11.39 2.57
C GLY A 370 -33.40 -11.04 4.08
N HIS A 371 -32.39 -10.28 4.51
CA HIS A 371 -32.25 -9.83 5.91
C HIS A 371 -33.11 -8.58 6.20
N LEU A 372 -33.32 -7.71 5.21
CA LEU A 372 -34.23 -6.56 5.31
C LEU A 372 -35.71 -6.99 5.38
N ALA A 373 -36.09 -8.05 4.65
CA ALA A 373 -37.47 -8.49 4.52
C ALA A 373 -37.99 -9.39 5.66
N SER A 374 -37.08 -10.00 6.44
CA SER A 374 -37.43 -10.95 7.51
C SER A 374 -37.51 -10.32 8.91
N THR A 375 -37.02 -9.09 9.06
CA THR A 375 -36.77 -8.47 10.36
C THR A 375 -37.89 -7.48 10.73
N LYS A 376 -38.62 -7.75 11.82
CA LYS A 376 -39.74 -6.90 12.30
C LYS A 376 -39.32 -5.75 13.21
N ASP A 377 -38.12 -5.82 13.76
CA ASP A 377 -37.58 -4.92 14.77
C ASP A 377 -36.22 -4.39 14.29
N PHE A 378 -36.02 -3.07 14.30
CA PHE A 378 -34.84 -2.43 13.72
C PHE A 378 -33.55 -2.95 14.37
N ASP A 379 -33.60 -3.26 15.67
CA ASP A 379 -32.43 -3.70 16.42
C ASP A 379 -31.91 -5.10 16.06
N VAL A 380 -32.70 -5.90 15.35
CA VAL A 380 -32.33 -7.27 14.93
C VAL A 380 -31.70 -7.31 13.52
N LEU A 381 -31.62 -6.17 12.81
CA LEU A 381 -30.96 -6.10 11.51
C LEU A 381 -29.43 -6.29 11.60
N PRO A 382 -28.81 -7.02 10.65
CA PRO A 382 -27.35 -7.08 10.51
C PRO A 382 -26.69 -5.68 10.40
N PRO A 383 -25.45 -5.50 10.90
CA PRO A 383 -24.78 -4.20 10.93
C PRO A 383 -24.73 -3.49 9.57
N HIS A 384 -24.40 -4.24 8.52
CA HIS A 384 -24.31 -3.77 7.13
C HIS A 384 -25.66 -3.35 6.50
N LEU A 385 -26.78 -3.50 7.22
CA LEU A 385 -28.14 -3.16 6.79
C LEU A 385 -28.80 -2.11 7.67
N LYS A 386 -28.43 -2.05 8.95
CA LYS A 386 -28.57 -0.83 9.75
C LYS A 386 -27.81 0.31 9.07
N GLN A 387 -26.60 0.05 8.58
CA GLN A 387 -25.80 0.96 7.75
C GLN A 387 -26.50 1.39 6.44
N ALA A 388 -27.38 0.57 5.88
CA ALA A 388 -28.12 0.89 4.65
C ALA A 388 -29.45 1.64 4.85
N CYS A 389 -29.91 1.77 6.10
CA CYS A 389 -31.15 2.43 6.46
C CYS A 389 -30.89 3.92 6.72
N ILE A 390 -31.11 4.78 5.72
CA ILE A 390 -30.83 6.22 5.84
C ILE A 390 -31.88 6.90 6.72
N VAL A 391 -33.14 6.52 6.56
CA VAL A 391 -34.27 7.00 7.38
C VAL A 391 -35.02 5.82 7.97
N HIS A 392 -35.28 5.86 9.27
CA HIS A 392 -36.20 4.96 9.95
C HIS A 392 -37.39 5.73 10.53
N ARG A 393 -38.60 5.43 10.04
CA ARG A 393 -39.88 6.02 10.52
C ARG A 393 -39.87 7.56 10.62
N GLY A 394 -39.37 8.25 9.59
CA GLY A 394 -39.33 9.72 9.56
C GLY A 394 -38.16 10.37 10.29
N ALA A 395 -37.26 9.61 10.92
CA ALA A 395 -36.00 10.11 11.49
C ALA A 395 -34.80 9.59 10.70
N LEU A 396 -33.76 10.41 10.52
CA LEU A 396 -32.45 9.92 10.09
C LEU A 396 -31.91 8.92 11.11
N THR A 397 -31.19 7.89 10.66
CA THR A 397 -30.44 7.03 11.58
C THR A 397 -29.09 7.69 11.91
N SER A 398 -28.48 7.32 13.04
CA SER A 398 -27.30 8.01 13.61
C SER A 398 -26.10 8.14 12.65
N LEU A 399 -25.97 7.21 11.71
CA LEU A 399 -24.94 7.21 10.69
C LEU A 399 -25.11 8.34 9.64
N TYR A 400 -26.28 8.97 9.57
CA TYR A 400 -26.66 9.97 8.56
C TYR A 400 -27.08 11.33 9.15
N GLU A 401 -26.89 11.53 10.46
CA GLU A 401 -27.12 12.81 11.15
C GLU A 401 -26.18 13.94 10.69
N TYR A 402 -25.19 13.65 9.82
CA TYR A 402 -24.39 14.66 9.12
C TYR A 402 -25.11 15.31 7.93
N ILE A 403 -26.16 14.70 7.38
CA ILE A 403 -26.84 15.22 6.17
C ILE A 403 -27.42 16.63 6.37
N PRO A 404 -28.05 16.98 7.53
CA PRO A 404 -28.41 18.37 7.85
C PRO A 404 -27.22 19.33 7.78
N ARG A 405 -26.08 19.00 8.41
CA ARG A 405 -24.87 19.85 8.39
C ARG A 405 -24.36 20.09 6.97
N MET A 406 -24.36 19.06 6.11
CA MET A 406 -23.98 19.19 4.69
C MET A 406 -24.95 20.02 3.84
N ARG A 407 -26.23 20.11 4.24
CA ARG A 407 -27.22 20.99 3.58
C ARG A 407 -26.97 22.45 3.95
N GLU A 408 -26.66 22.72 5.21
CA GLU A 408 -26.45 24.06 5.75
C GLU A 408 -25.17 24.71 5.20
N SER A 409 -24.06 23.97 5.14
CA SER A 409 -22.81 24.46 4.52
C SER A 409 -22.96 24.81 3.04
N ALA A 410 -23.86 24.12 2.32
CA ALA A 410 -24.15 24.40 0.91
C ALA A 410 -25.07 25.62 0.68
N SER A 411 -25.63 26.21 1.74
CA SER A 411 -26.34 27.50 1.67
C SER A 411 -25.45 28.72 1.91
N ASP A 412 -24.41 28.59 2.74
CA ASP A 412 -23.58 29.75 3.12
C ASP A 412 -22.67 30.26 1.97
N GLU A 413 -22.24 29.38 1.06
CA GLU A 413 -21.41 29.74 -0.11
C GLU A 413 -22.08 30.77 -1.05
N LEU A 414 -23.41 30.94 -0.96
CA LEU A 414 -24.17 31.92 -1.76
C LEU A 414 -24.30 33.31 -1.12
N SER A 415 -23.74 33.54 0.08
CA SER A 415 -24.04 34.72 0.90
C SER A 415 -22.93 35.80 0.97
N GLN A 416 -21.72 35.55 0.47
CA GLN A 416 -20.59 36.46 0.67
C GLN A 416 -20.49 37.57 -0.38
N ASN A 417 -20.93 38.79 -0.03
CA ASN A 417 -20.67 40.02 -0.78
C ASN A 417 -20.51 41.25 0.13
N LEU A 418 -19.33 41.37 0.76
CA LEU A 418 -18.73 42.58 1.36
C LEU A 418 -19.41 43.19 2.62
N PRO A 419 -18.72 44.06 3.41
CA PRO A 419 -17.29 44.38 3.44
C PRO A 419 -16.61 44.14 4.82
N ASP A 420 -15.29 44.36 4.89
CA ASP A 420 -14.49 44.43 6.14
C ASP A 420 -15.06 45.39 7.20
N PHE A 421 -15.11 44.94 8.46
CA PHE A 421 -14.63 45.70 9.64
C PHE A 421 -14.74 44.88 10.94
N HIS A 422 -13.62 44.54 11.58
CA HIS A 422 -13.42 44.58 13.05
C HIS A 422 -11.95 44.24 13.45
N PRO A 423 -11.46 44.70 14.62
CA PRO A 423 -10.04 44.63 14.97
C PRO A 423 -9.60 43.25 15.48
N LYS A 424 -8.32 42.90 15.24
CA LYS A 424 -7.69 41.65 15.70
C LYS A 424 -7.75 41.49 17.23
N LYS A 425 -8.55 40.54 17.71
CA LYS A 425 -8.35 39.90 19.02
C LYS A 425 -7.14 38.96 18.97
N LYS A 426 -6.58 38.63 20.14
CA LYS A 426 -5.66 37.49 20.29
C LYS A 426 -6.47 36.20 20.42
N THR A 427 -6.54 35.41 19.35
CA THR A 427 -6.98 34.01 19.42
C THR A 427 -5.83 33.15 19.94
N HIS A 428 -6.09 32.27 20.90
CA HIS A 428 -5.13 31.29 21.41
C HIS A 428 -5.37 29.96 20.69
N THR A 429 -4.33 29.27 20.21
CA THR A 429 -4.45 27.94 19.57
C THR A 429 -3.50 26.88 20.17
N ARG A 430 -3.86 25.60 20.02
CA ARG A 430 -3.06 24.42 20.39
C ARG A 430 -3.26 23.30 19.36
N LEU A 431 -2.28 22.42 19.19
CA LEU A 431 -2.42 21.23 18.35
C LEU A 431 -2.91 20.06 19.20
N VAL A 432 -3.87 19.30 18.69
CA VAL A 432 -4.45 18.14 19.35
C VAL A 432 -4.39 16.94 18.40
N SER A 433 -3.56 15.95 18.73
CA SER A 433 -3.42 14.71 17.98
C SER A 433 -4.31 13.61 18.59
N LEU A 434 -5.33 13.22 17.84
CA LEU A 434 -6.24 12.11 18.13
C LEU A 434 -5.75 10.85 17.41
N SER A 435 -5.79 9.69 18.09
CA SER A 435 -5.38 8.40 17.52
C SER A 435 -6.22 7.24 18.07
N GLY A 436 -6.82 6.43 17.20
CA GLY A 436 -7.73 5.33 17.58
C GLY A 436 -8.74 5.01 16.48
N HIS A 437 -9.87 4.39 16.81
CA HIS A 437 -10.98 4.14 15.86
C HIS A 437 -11.82 5.41 15.64
N LEU A 438 -11.17 6.50 15.22
CA LEU A 438 -11.73 7.84 15.21
C LEU A 438 -13.02 7.96 14.40
N PHE A 439 -13.14 7.19 13.32
CA PHE A 439 -14.30 7.20 12.42
C PHE A 439 -15.24 6.01 12.68
N ASP A 440 -14.73 4.81 12.98
CA ASP A 440 -15.57 3.62 13.23
C ASP A 440 -16.38 3.73 14.53
N ASP A 441 -15.79 4.30 15.59
CA ASP A 441 -16.45 4.59 16.88
C ASP A 441 -17.01 6.02 16.94
N PHE A 442 -16.98 6.79 15.84
CA PHE A 442 -17.42 8.20 15.76
C PHE A 442 -16.72 9.19 16.73
N LEU A 443 -15.61 8.78 17.35
CA LEU A 443 -14.88 9.57 18.35
C LEU A 443 -14.32 10.91 17.82
N ILE A 444 -14.07 11.04 16.50
CA ILE A 444 -13.72 12.33 15.90
C ILE A 444 -14.88 13.31 15.98
N ASN A 445 -16.11 12.87 15.73
CA ASN A 445 -17.29 13.72 15.80
C ASN A 445 -17.51 14.15 17.25
N GLU A 446 -17.44 13.23 18.23
CA GLU A 446 -17.57 13.61 19.64
C GLU A 446 -16.46 14.58 20.10
N ALA A 447 -15.25 14.48 19.54
CA ALA A 447 -14.18 15.45 19.77
C ALA A 447 -14.49 16.84 19.16
N LEU A 448 -14.95 16.90 17.91
CA LEU A 448 -15.29 18.16 17.23
C LEU A 448 -16.52 18.83 17.86
N ASP A 449 -17.58 18.07 18.09
CA ASP A 449 -18.82 18.55 18.73
C ASP A 449 -18.54 19.09 20.15
N ARG A 450 -17.57 18.51 20.89
CA ARG A 450 -17.10 19.03 22.20
C ARG A 450 -16.26 20.31 22.10
N ILE A 451 -15.56 20.55 20.99
CA ILE A 451 -14.83 21.81 20.76
C ILE A 451 -15.84 22.93 20.50
N GLU A 452 -16.79 22.71 19.58
CA GLU A 452 -17.81 23.70 19.20
C GLU A 452 -18.75 24.03 20.36
N ALA A 453 -19.23 23.02 21.11
CA ALA A 453 -20.13 23.21 22.24
C ALA A 453 -19.51 24.02 23.40
N ALA A 454 -18.18 24.12 23.47
CA ALA A 454 -17.45 24.95 24.42
C ALA A 454 -17.09 26.34 23.86
N GLY A 455 -17.49 26.67 22.62
CA GLY A 455 -17.18 27.94 21.96
C GLY A 455 -15.78 27.99 21.34
N GLY A 456 -15.16 26.83 21.09
CA GLY A 456 -13.91 26.72 20.37
C GLY A 456 -14.09 26.62 18.86
N SER A 457 -13.08 27.07 18.12
CA SER A 457 -12.90 26.72 16.71
C SER A 457 -11.91 25.56 16.57
N PHE A 458 -11.93 24.88 15.43
CA PHE A 458 -10.88 23.95 15.05
C PHE A 458 -10.55 24.05 13.57
N ARG A 459 -9.37 23.56 13.21
CA ARG A 459 -8.90 23.38 11.84
C ARG A 459 -8.22 22.02 11.73
N LEU A 460 -8.64 21.22 10.75
CA LEU A 460 -7.99 19.96 10.43
C LEU A 460 -6.63 20.24 9.77
N VAL A 461 -5.54 19.74 10.36
CA VAL A 461 -4.16 19.95 9.90
C VAL A 461 -3.65 18.75 9.10
N LYS A 462 -3.85 17.54 9.64
CA LYS A 462 -3.54 16.26 8.98
C LYS A 462 -4.62 15.25 9.38
N CYS A 463 -5.05 14.40 8.45
CA CYS A 463 -6.01 13.33 8.74
C CYS A 463 -5.67 12.09 7.93
N HIS A 464 -5.68 10.92 8.57
CA HIS A 464 -5.52 9.63 7.92
C HIS A 464 -6.56 8.66 8.46
N VAL A 465 -7.46 8.21 7.59
CA VAL A 465 -8.52 7.25 7.94
C VAL A 465 -7.96 5.83 7.79
N GLY A 466 -8.30 4.94 8.72
CA GLY A 466 -7.97 3.52 8.63
C GLY A 466 -8.50 2.88 7.35
N GLN A 467 -7.75 1.94 6.77
CA GLN A 467 -8.14 1.23 5.55
C GLN A 467 -9.10 0.06 5.80
N SER A 468 -9.29 -0.32 7.08
CA SER A 468 -10.31 -1.24 7.57
C SER A 468 -10.75 -0.88 8.99
N THR A 469 -11.86 -1.45 9.45
CA THR A 469 -12.40 -1.30 10.82
C THR A 469 -11.46 -1.80 11.92
N ASP A 470 -10.42 -2.57 11.56
CA ASP A 470 -9.41 -3.10 12.49
C ASP A 470 -8.15 -2.21 12.55
N SER A 471 -8.09 -1.14 11.74
CA SER A 471 -6.94 -0.24 11.63
C SER A 471 -7.24 1.11 12.26
N THR A 472 -6.30 1.63 13.05
CA THR A 472 -6.48 2.93 13.71
C THR A 472 -6.35 4.08 12.72
N SER A 473 -7.18 5.10 12.95
CA SER A 473 -7.15 6.40 12.27
C SER A 473 -6.39 7.42 13.10
N TYR A 474 -5.89 8.47 12.43
CA TYR A 474 -5.13 9.57 13.02
C TYR A 474 -5.67 10.93 12.55
N SER A 475 -5.73 11.91 13.46
CA SER A 475 -6.18 13.27 13.15
C SER A 475 -5.45 14.31 13.98
N GLU A 476 -4.94 15.36 13.33
CA GLU A 476 -4.38 16.55 13.96
C GLU A 476 -5.34 17.73 13.80
N LEU A 477 -5.76 18.31 14.92
CA LEU A 477 -6.62 19.47 14.99
C LEU A 477 -5.86 20.65 15.59
N GLU A 478 -5.73 21.76 14.86
CA GLU A 478 -5.43 23.06 15.47
C GLU A 478 -6.73 23.58 16.10
N VAL A 479 -6.80 23.56 17.43
CA VAL A 479 -7.97 23.97 18.22
C VAL A 479 -7.72 25.37 18.76
N GLY A 480 -8.70 26.27 18.63
CA GLY A 480 -8.58 27.68 18.98
C GLY A 480 -9.72 28.23 19.84
N ALA A 481 -9.45 29.26 20.64
CA ALA A 481 -10.47 30.00 21.38
C ALA A 481 -10.08 31.47 21.64
N ASP A 482 -11.10 32.30 21.91
CA ASP A 482 -10.98 33.73 22.23
C ASP A 482 -10.42 34.01 23.65
N ASP A 483 -10.51 33.04 24.57
CA ASP A 483 -10.01 33.09 25.95
C ASP A 483 -9.20 31.82 26.24
N SER A 484 -8.03 31.96 26.89
CA SER A 484 -7.16 30.82 27.20
C SER A 484 -7.81 29.83 28.17
N LYS A 485 -8.71 30.27 29.06
CA LYS A 485 -9.48 29.39 29.95
C LYS A 485 -10.50 28.54 29.20
N VAL A 486 -11.08 29.07 28.13
CA VAL A 486 -11.97 28.32 27.25
C VAL A 486 -11.16 27.29 26.46
N LEU A 487 -9.97 27.66 25.97
CA LEU A 487 -9.05 26.70 25.35
C LEU A 487 -8.63 25.59 26.32
N ASP A 488 -8.28 25.92 27.56
CA ASP A 488 -7.96 24.92 28.60
C ASP A 488 -9.17 24.00 28.89
N GLN A 489 -10.38 24.54 29.00
CA GLN A 489 -11.61 23.73 29.18
C GLN A 489 -11.89 22.78 28.00
N ILE A 490 -11.63 23.22 26.76
CA ILE A 490 -11.73 22.37 25.57
C ILE A 490 -10.71 21.22 25.63
N ILE A 491 -9.45 21.53 25.96
CA ILE A 491 -8.38 20.54 26.10
C ILE A 491 -8.69 19.54 27.24
N ASP A 492 -9.20 20.01 28.37
CA ASP A 492 -9.65 19.13 29.47
C ASP A 492 -10.84 18.26 29.05
N SER A 493 -11.80 18.79 28.28
CA SER A 493 -12.93 18.03 27.74
C SER A 493 -12.47 16.92 26.79
N LEU A 494 -11.55 17.21 25.87
CA LEU A 494 -10.93 16.23 24.98
C LEU A 494 -10.09 15.19 25.75
N THR A 495 -9.37 15.63 26.77
CA THR A 495 -8.59 14.73 27.65
C THR A 495 -9.50 13.84 28.51
N SER A 496 -10.71 14.30 28.85
CA SER A 496 -11.73 13.49 29.52
C SER A 496 -12.30 12.39 28.63
N LEU A 497 -12.46 12.66 27.31
CA LEU A 497 -12.84 11.67 26.30
C LEU A 497 -11.86 10.47 26.35
N ALA A 498 -10.55 10.76 26.39
CA ALA A 498 -9.48 9.76 26.38
C ALA A 498 -9.38 8.88 27.65
N ASN A 499 -10.15 9.18 28.70
CA ASN A 499 -9.99 8.57 30.04
C ASN A 499 -11.28 7.95 30.61
N ILE A 500 -12.23 7.54 29.76
CA ILE A 500 -13.54 7.00 30.20
C ILE A 500 -13.43 5.56 30.73
N ARG A 501 -13.00 5.41 32.00
CA ARG A 501 -13.48 4.36 32.93
C ARG A 501 -13.17 4.70 34.40
N GLY A 502 -13.86 5.71 34.94
CA GLY A 502 -13.51 6.36 36.22
C GLY A 502 -14.53 6.34 37.37
N LYS A 503 -15.73 5.76 37.25
CA LYS A 503 -16.71 5.61 38.37
C LYS A 503 -17.92 4.71 38.06
N LYS A 504 -17.84 3.43 38.49
CA LYS A 504 -18.92 2.52 39.01
C LYS A 504 -18.74 1.07 38.54
N GLY A 505 -18.64 0.15 39.50
CA GLY A 505 -19.19 -1.22 39.41
C GLY A 505 -18.47 -2.25 38.51
N THR A 506 -17.81 -3.22 39.17
CA THR A 506 -17.61 -4.63 38.72
C THR A 506 -16.98 -4.92 37.34
N VAL A 507 -15.70 -5.33 37.41
CA VAL A 507 -15.07 -6.46 36.69
C VAL A 507 -15.49 -6.74 35.24
N GLU A 508 -14.66 -6.28 34.29
CA GLU A 508 -13.99 -7.16 33.32
C GLU A 508 -12.87 -6.39 32.59
N ASN A 509 -11.78 -7.09 32.24
CA ASN A 509 -10.58 -6.50 31.63
C ASN A 509 -10.74 -6.31 30.12
N GLN A 510 -10.77 -5.06 29.68
CA GLN A 510 -10.53 -4.66 28.29
C GLN A 510 -9.48 -3.53 28.29
N PRO A 511 -8.56 -3.48 27.30
CA PRO A 511 -7.58 -2.40 27.18
C PRO A 511 -8.25 -1.07 26.80
N ASN A 512 -7.57 0.06 27.09
CA ASN A 512 -8.06 1.39 26.74
C ASN A 512 -8.22 1.54 25.21
N LYS A 513 -9.34 2.14 24.78
CA LYS A 513 -9.77 2.08 23.37
C LYS A 513 -9.11 3.08 22.42
N PHE A 514 -8.39 4.10 22.92
CA PHE A 514 -7.68 5.09 22.10
C PHE A 514 -6.63 5.89 22.88
N SER A 515 -5.86 6.73 22.18
CA SER A 515 -4.85 7.63 22.73
C SER A 515 -4.99 9.06 22.21
N LEU A 516 -4.87 10.04 23.11
CA LEU A 516 -4.82 11.47 22.80
C LEU A 516 -3.45 12.03 23.19
N THR A 517 -2.86 12.83 22.30
CA THR A 517 -1.61 13.54 22.56
C THR A 517 -1.83 15.04 22.31
N VAL A 518 -1.73 15.86 23.36
CA VAL A 518 -1.93 17.31 23.25
C VAL A 518 -0.58 18.01 23.06
N GLY A 519 -0.39 18.63 21.90
CA GLY A 519 0.83 19.34 21.52
C GLY A 519 0.77 20.83 21.86
N LYS A 520 1.88 21.37 22.37
CA LYS A 520 2.07 22.83 22.46
C LYS A 520 2.61 23.36 21.14
N ILE A 521 1.83 24.18 20.45
CA ILE A 521 2.35 25.07 19.40
C ILE A 521 3.12 26.21 20.09
N GLN A 522 4.27 26.59 19.53
CA GLN A 522 5.00 27.81 19.92
C GLN A 522 4.28 29.04 19.31
N GLU A 523 4.01 30.07 20.13
CA GLU A 523 3.47 31.33 19.59
C GLU A 523 4.43 31.92 18.56
N ASN A 524 3.94 32.22 17.35
CA ASN A 524 4.70 32.91 16.31
C ASN A 524 4.87 34.39 16.67
N GLY A 525 5.87 34.68 17.50
CA GLY A 525 6.24 36.00 18.00
C GLY A 525 7.72 36.31 17.78
N LEU A 526 8.01 37.59 17.56
CA LEU A 526 9.35 38.16 17.38
C LEU A 526 10.39 37.66 18.41
N LEU A 527 11.65 37.58 17.97
CA LEU A 527 12.84 37.30 18.79
C LEU A 527 12.80 38.01 20.16
N ASP A 528 12.44 37.27 21.21
CA ASP A 528 12.61 37.69 22.60
C ASP A 528 13.66 36.80 23.29
N HIS A 529 14.72 37.42 23.81
CA HIS A 529 15.84 36.72 24.45
C HIS A 529 15.47 36.35 25.90
N GLY A 530 14.48 35.46 26.05
CA GLY A 530 13.64 35.44 27.26
C GLY A 530 13.32 34.11 27.94
N ASN A 531 13.84 32.93 27.55
CA ASN A 531 13.93 31.74 28.43
C ASN A 531 14.71 30.56 27.80
N GLN A 532 15.47 29.82 28.61
CA GLN A 532 16.23 28.63 28.17
C GLN A 532 15.45 27.33 28.40
N THR A 533 14.79 26.81 27.36
CA THR A 533 14.38 25.39 27.31
C THR A 533 15.56 24.53 26.84
N LYS A 534 15.89 23.45 27.55
CA LYS A 534 17.00 22.54 27.18
C LYS A 534 16.79 21.95 25.76
N ARG A 535 17.88 21.85 25.01
CA ARG A 535 17.91 21.33 23.62
C ARG A 535 17.97 19.81 23.65
N LYS A 536 17.00 19.13 23.01
CA LYS A 536 17.05 17.68 22.74
C LYS A 536 18.25 17.33 21.87
N ALA A 537 18.82 16.14 22.04
CA ALA A 537 19.91 15.64 21.20
C ALA A 537 19.34 14.97 19.95
N GLY A 538 19.81 15.35 18.75
CA GLY A 538 19.30 14.85 17.49
C GLY A 538 20.10 13.66 16.94
N VAL A 539 19.40 12.65 16.41
CA VAL A 539 19.97 11.55 15.62
C VAL A 539 19.26 11.45 14.27
N LEU A 540 20.01 11.42 13.16
CA LEU A 540 19.47 11.22 11.81
C LEU A 540 19.70 9.77 11.37
N VAL A 541 18.65 8.99 11.17
CA VAL A 541 18.72 7.61 10.68
C VAL A 541 18.41 7.59 9.18
N LEU A 542 19.42 7.32 8.36
CA LEU A 542 19.30 7.19 6.91
C LEU A 542 18.94 5.75 6.54
N GLY A 543 17.73 5.56 6.00
CA GLY A 543 17.23 4.28 5.49
C GLY A 543 16.18 3.62 6.40
N ALA A 544 14.91 3.71 6.02
CA ALA A 544 13.76 3.08 6.70
C ALA A 544 13.64 1.56 6.45
N GLY A 545 14.75 0.82 6.57
CA GLY A 545 14.74 -0.65 6.47
C GLY A 545 14.25 -1.34 7.75
N ARG A 546 14.05 -2.67 7.72
CA ARG A 546 13.60 -3.46 8.89
C ARG A 546 14.47 -3.29 10.15
N VAL A 547 15.76 -2.97 9.97
CA VAL A 547 16.73 -2.68 11.04
C VAL A 547 16.57 -1.30 11.69
N CYS A 548 15.85 -0.37 11.05
CA CYS A 548 15.66 1.00 11.52
C CYS A 548 14.69 1.09 12.70
N GLN A 549 13.62 0.29 12.71
CA GLN A 549 12.61 0.31 13.77
C GLN A 549 13.21 0.02 15.16
N PRO A 550 13.90 -1.12 15.42
CA PRO A 550 14.50 -1.37 16.74
C PRO A 550 15.62 -0.39 17.10
N ALA A 551 16.29 0.22 16.12
CA ALA A 551 17.28 1.27 16.37
C ALA A 551 16.63 2.56 16.90
N ALA A 552 15.51 2.98 16.29
CA ALA A 552 14.73 4.14 16.73
C ALA A 552 14.00 3.87 18.06
N GLU A 553 13.41 2.68 18.23
CA GLU A 553 12.76 2.24 19.48
C GLU A 553 13.77 2.25 20.65
N PHE A 554 15.01 1.77 20.46
CA PHE A 554 16.05 1.85 21.48
C PHE A 554 16.45 3.30 21.82
N LEU A 555 16.76 4.14 20.82
CA LEU A 555 17.20 5.53 21.06
C LEU A 555 16.19 6.36 21.86
N VAL A 556 14.90 6.05 21.74
CA VAL A 556 13.82 6.73 22.44
C VAL A 556 13.55 6.13 23.82
N SER A 557 13.61 4.80 23.98
CA SER A 557 13.31 4.09 25.24
C SER A 557 14.42 4.09 26.29
N ILE A 558 15.55 4.76 26.04
CA ILE A 558 16.67 4.92 26.99
C ILE A 558 16.23 5.43 28.37
N LYS A 559 15.18 6.27 28.45
CA LYS A 559 14.63 6.75 29.73
C LYS A 559 13.91 5.68 30.56
N ASP A 560 13.35 4.65 29.93
CA ASP A 560 12.76 3.51 30.65
C ASP A 560 13.86 2.52 31.11
N LEU A 561 14.88 2.33 30.25
CA LEU A 561 16.06 1.49 30.49
C LEU A 561 16.94 1.98 31.65
N SER A 562 16.87 3.28 32.02
CA SER A 562 17.64 3.82 33.15
C SER A 562 17.27 3.22 34.52
N SER A 563 16.17 2.46 34.59
CA SER A 563 15.77 1.70 35.78
C SER A 563 16.52 0.37 35.96
N CYS A 564 17.34 -0.04 34.98
CA CYS A 564 18.10 -1.29 35.02
C CYS A 564 19.47 -1.10 35.71
N PRO A 565 19.80 -1.86 36.79
CA PRO A 565 21.06 -1.70 37.51
C PRO A 565 22.33 -1.99 36.69
N LEU A 566 22.23 -2.77 35.60
CA LEU A 566 23.32 -2.94 34.65
C LEU A 566 23.51 -1.68 33.80
N PHE A 567 22.41 -1.08 33.36
CA PHE A 567 22.42 0.16 32.58
C PHE A 567 23.04 1.30 33.41
N GLU A 568 22.57 1.53 34.65
CA GLU A 568 23.15 2.51 35.58
C GLU A 568 24.67 2.33 35.75
N LYS A 569 25.14 1.10 35.94
CA LYS A 569 26.55 0.79 36.21
C LYS A 569 27.48 1.08 35.02
N CYS A 570 27.00 0.94 33.80
CA CYS A 570 27.77 1.30 32.59
C CYS A 570 27.62 2.79 32.26
N MET A 571 26.51 3.38 32.69
CA MET A 571 26.13 4.78 32.55
C MET A 571 26.58 5.63 33.75
N ASP A 572 27.89 5.59 34.05
CA ASP A 572 28.59 6.74 34.65
C ASP A 572 28.40 7.96 33.73
N LEU A 573 27.34 8.75 33.98
CA LEU A 573 26.87 9.81 33.09
C LEU A 573 27.09 11.19 33.70
N ASN A 574 28.05 11.92 33.12
CA ASN A 574 28.06 13.38 33.09
C ASN A 574 27.20 13.94 31.93
N ILE A 575 26.19 13.20 31.49
CA ILE A 575 25.04 13.77 30.75
C ILE A 575 23.93 13.97 31.78
N ASP A 576 23.27 15.13 31.77
CA ASP A 576 21.97 15.25 32.42
C ASP A 576 21.01 14.18 31.86
N VAL A 577 20.50 13.30 32.72
CA VAL A 577 19.46 12.29 32.37
C VAL A 577 18.13 12.96 31.90
N GLU A 578 18.07 14.30 31.96
CA GLU A 578 16.99 15.14 31.46
C GLU A 578 16.94 15.22 29.92
N ASN A 579 18.06 15.06 29.21
CA ASN A 579 18.11 15.22 27.74
C ASN A 579 17.37 14.09 27.01
N ASP A 580 16.20 14.41 26.45
CA ASP A 580 15.55 13.55 25.44
C ASP A 580 16.39 13.45 24.16
N ILE A 581 16.36 12.28 23.53
CA ILE A 581 16.86 12.07 22.17
C ILE A 581 15.68 12.20 21.20
N GLN A 582 15.87 12.94 20.12
CA GLN A 582 14.94 13.06 19.00
C GLN A 582 15.51 12.30 17.80
N VAL A 583 14.70 11.42 17.19
CA VAL A 583 15.14 10.55 16.09
C VAL A 583 14.46 10.96 14.79
N THR A 584 15.23 11.45 13.82
CA THR A 584 14.74 11.74 12.47
C THR A 584 15.03 10.55 11.57
N VAL A 585 14.01 9.82 11.13
CA VAL A 585 14.13 8.72 10.16
C VAL A 585 13.90 9.27 8.75
N ALA A 586 14.86 9.04 7.87
CA ALA A 586 14.88 9.55 6.50
C ALA A 586 14.85 8.41 5.48
N SER A 587 13.97 8.51 4.46
CA SER A 587 13.89 7.55 3.35
C SER A 587 13.62 8.26 2.02
N LEU A 588 13.91 7.58 0.91
CA LEU A 588 13.61 8.07 -0.44
C LEU A 588 12.10 8.27 -0.67
N TYR A 589 11.28 7.45 -0.01
CA TYR A 589 9.82 7.59 0.04
C TYR A 589 9.38 7.89 1.48
N LEU A 590 8.61 8.97 1.68
CA LEU A 590 8.18 9.41 3.02
C LEU A 590 7.40 8.32 3.79
N LYS A 591 6.55 7.58 3.07
CA LYS A 591 5.68 6.54 3.63
C LYS A 591 6.44 5.43 4.36
N ASP A 592 7.60 5.03 3.84
CA ASP A 592 8.45 4.01 4.48
C ASP A 592 8.95 4.49 5.85
N ALA A 593 9.33 5.77 5.93
CA ALA A 593 9.76 6.39 7.18
C ALA A 593 8.58 6.55 8.16
N GLU A 594 7.41 6.99 7.70
CA GLU A 594 6.19 7.10 8.51
C GLU A 594 5.76 5.74 9.09
N GLU A 595 5.80 4.65 8.30
CA GLU A 595 5.47 3.29 8.77
C GLU A 595 6.48 2.74 9.79
N VAL A 596 7.77 3.00 9.59
CA VAL A 596 8.83 2.58 10.52
C VAL A 596 8.72 3.30 11.86
N ILE A 597 8.41 4.60 11.88
CA ILE A 597 8.30 5.36 13.14
C ILE A 597 6.92 5.28 13.81
N GLN A 598 5.92 4.66 13.17
CA GLN A 598 4.56 4.60 13.72
C GLN A 598 4.59 4.04 15.15
N GLY A 599 4.09 4.82 16.13
CA GLY A 599 4.06 4.44 17.54
C GLY A 599 5.36 4.63 18.34
N ILE A 600 6.44 5.14 17.73
CA ILE A 600 7.65 5.55 18.44
C ILE A 600 7.52 7.04 18.83
N PRO A 601 7.53 7.41 20.13
CA PRO A 601 7.50 8.81 20.54
C PRO A 601 8.81 9.54 20.18
N ASP A 602 8.78 10.87 20.08
CA ASP A 602 9.95 11.72 19.71
C ASP A 602 10.67 11.34 18.38
N ALA A 603 10.06 10.50 17.55
CA ALA A 603 10.52 10.18 16.22
C ALA A 603 9.84 11.03 15.14
N ILE A 604 10.57 11.41 14.09
CA ILE A 604 10.11 12.26 12.97
C ILE A 604 10.46 11.59 11.64
N ALA A 605 9.49 11.47 10.73
CA ALA A 605 9.70 10.94 9.38
C ALA A 605 9.99 12.09 8.40
N VAL A 606 11.01 11.92 7.55
CA VAL A 606 11.33 12.86 6.47
C VAL A 606 11.62 12.15 5.15
N GLN A 607 11.33 12.81 4.03
CA GLN A 607 11.76 12.37 2.71
C GLN A 607 13.15 12.96 2.39
N LEU A 608 14.05 12.10 1.92
CA LEU A 608 15.42 12.48 1.55
C LEU A 608 15.99 11.48 0.54
N ASP A 609 16.41 11.97 -0.62
CA ASP A 609 17.42 11.29 -1.43
C ASP A 609 18.82 11.70 -0.93
N VAL A 610 19.68 10.73 -0.62
CA VAL A 610 21.07 10.98 -0.21
C VAL A 610 21.97 11.36 -1.39
N SER A 611 21.47 11.31 -2.63
CA SER A 611 22.13 11.89 -3.80
C SER A 611 21.99 13.42 -3.87
N ASP A 612 20.91 13.98 -3.32
CA ASP A 612 20.76 15.43 -3.14
C ASP A 612 21.64 15.91 -1.98
N LYS A 613 22.73 16.58 -2.35
CA LYS A 613 23.67 17.16 -1.39
C LYS A 613 23.04 18.25 -0.53
N GLU A 614 22.17 19.11 -1.07
CA GLU A 614 21.65 20.25 -0.31
C GLU A 614 20.70 19.76 0.79
N SER A 615 19.76 18.86 0.47
CA SER A 615 18.89 18.25 1.47
C SER A 615 19.67 17.37 2.46
N LEU A 616 20.68 16.61 2.01
CA LEU A 616 21.51 15.81 2.90
C LEU A 616 22.27 16.69 3.91
N HIS A 617 22.89 17.78 3.46
CA HIS A 617 23.61 18.71 4.34
C HIS A 617 22.64 19.43 5.29
N LYS A 618 21.47 19.85 4.80
CA LYS A 618 20.39 20.44 5.61
C LYS A 618 20.04 19.54 6.80
N TYR A 619 19.75 18.26 6.59
CA TYR A 619 19.39 17.36 7.70
C TYR A 619 20.58 16.98 8.60
N ILE A 620 21.75 16.69 8.04
CA ILE A 620 22.96 16.38 8.83
C ILE A 620 23.33 17.56 9.75
N SER A 621 23.17 18.81 9.29
CA SER A 621 23.49 20.00 10.11
C SER A 621 22.70 20.10 11.42
N GLN A 622 21.49 19.55 11.48
CA GLN A 622 20.55 19.69 12.60
C GLN A 622 20.80 18.71 13.76
N VAL A 623 21.45 17.57 13.49
CA VAL A 623 21.66 16.47 14.44
C VAL A 623 23.08 16.40 14.98
N GLU A 624 23.33 15.63 16.03
CA GLU A 624 24.68 15.41 16.57
C GLU A 624 25.33 14.12 16.01
N VAL A 625 24.52 13.08 15.77
CA VAL A 625 24.95 11.80 15.18
C VAL A 625 24.09 11.43 13.96
N VAL A 626 24.73 10.89 12.93
CA VAL A 626 24.09 10.25 11.79
C VAL A 626 24.25 8.73 11.90
N ILE A 627 23.20 7.99 11.63
CA ILE A 627 23.19 6.54 11.45
C ILE A 627 22.95 6.26 9.96
N SER A 628 23.78 5.41 9.33
CA SER A 628 23.54 4.92 7.98
C SER A 628 23.20 3.43 7.97
N LEU A 629 21.96 3.13 7.58
CA LEU A 629 21.43 1.77 7.35
C LEU A 629 21.22 1.51 5.84
N LEU A 630 21.79 2.37 4.99
CA LEU A 630 21.78 2.27 3.53
C LEU A 630 22.85 1.29 2.99
N PRO A 631 22.80 0.91 1.70
CA PRO A 631 23.82 0.06 1.09
C PRO A 631 25.24 0.66 1.19
N PRO A 632 26.31 -0.16 1.28
CA PRO A 632 27.68 0.32 1.47
C PRO A 632 28.18 1.38 0.48
N SER A 633 27.67 1.35 -0.76
CA SER A 633 27.95 2.35 -1.80
C SER A 633 27.59 3.80 -1.42
N CYS A 634 26.69 4.00 -0.45
CA CYS A 634 26.27 5.32 0.02
C CYS A 634 27.22 5.90 1.09
N HIS A 635 27.92 5.05 1.85
CA HIS A 635 28.60 5.47 3.09
C HIS A 635 29.72 6.49 2.88
N VAL A 636 30.47 6.41 1.78
CA VAL A 636 31.55 7.36 1.46
C VAL A 636 31.01 8.77 1.21
N ALA A 637 29.82 8.91 0.61
CA ALA A 637 29.20 10.23 0.39
C ALA A 637 28.67 10.81 1.71
N ILE A 638 28.02 9.98 2.52
CA ILE A 638 27.48 10.36 3.84
C ILE A 638 28.62 10.73 4.79
N ALA A 639 29.70 9.95 4.84
CA ALA A 639 30.87 10.21 5.66
C ALA A 639 31.52 11.57 5.32
N LYS A 640 31.63 11.92 4.03
CA LYS A 640 32.15 13.24 3.62
C LYS A 640 31.25 14.39 4.08
N ALA A 641 29.93 14.29 3.91
CA ALA A 641 29.00 15.28 4.44
C ALA A 641 29.06 15.39 5.98
N CYS A 642 29.29 14.28 6.69
CA CYS A 642 29.51 14.29 8.15
C CYS A 642 30.85 14.95 8.53
N ILE A 643 31.93 14.73 7.79
CA ILE A 643 33.24 15.39 7.98
C ILE A 643 33.11 16.90 7.75
N GLU A 644 32.51 17.31 6.63
CA GLU A 644 32.31 18.71 6.25
C GLU A 644 31.44 19.47 7.29
N LEU A 645 30.40 18.83 7.83
CA LEU A 645 29.50 19.40 8.85
C LEU A 645 29.89 19.09 10.31
N LYS A 646 31.04 18.42 10.51
CA LYS A 646 31.58 18.00 11.82
C LYS A 646 30.58 17.23 12.70
N LYS A 647 29.92 16.24 12.09
CA LYS A 647 28.96 15.33 12.74
C LYS A 647 29.52 13.92 12.86
N HIS A 648 29.05 13.18 13.86
CA HIS A 648 29.40 11.77 14.04
C HIS A 648 28.63 10.87 13.07
N LEU A 649 29.19 9.70 12.75
CA LEU A 649 28.55 8.70 11.88
C LEU A 649 28.66 7.29 12.48
N VAL A 650 27.60 6.49 12.38
CA VAL A 650 27.58 5.06 12.74
C VAL A 650 26.97 4.23 11.61
N THR A 651 27.54 3.06 11.30
CA THR A 651 26.98 2.14 10.28
C THR A 651 27.07 0.68 10.70
N ALA A 652 26.14 -0.15 10.23
CA ALA A 652 26.16 -1.62 10.37
C ALA A 652 27.02 -2.33 9.30
N SER A 653 27.84 -1.62 8.52
CA SER A 653 28.55 -2.15 7.35
C SER A 653 30.04 -2.31 7.59
N TYR A 654 30.66 -3.26 6.88
CA TYR A 654 32.11 -3.43 6.80
C TYR A 654 32.82 -2.11 6.44
N VAL A 655 33.90 -1.81 7.17
CA VAL A 655 34.79 -0.67 6.92
C VAL A 655 35.79 -1.10 5.86
N ASP A 656 35.61 -0.62 4.62
CA ASP A 656 36.47 -0.93 3.48
C ASP A 656 37.59 0.11 3.26
N ASP A 657 38.49 -0.18 2.32
CA ASP A 657 39.60 0.69 1.90
C ASP A 657 39.18 2.08 1.41
N SER A 658 37.91 2.30 1.06
CA SER A 658 37.40 3.60 0.62
C SER A 658 36.93 4.45 1.81
N LEU A 659 36.37 3.82 2.84
CA LEU A 659 36.02 4.46 4.11
C LEU A 659 37.26 4.69 4.98
N LEU A 660 38.20 3.74 5.06
CA LEU A 660 39.48 3.90 5.80
C LEU A 660 40.31 5.09 5.32
N LYS A 661 40.23 5.46 4.03
CA LYS A 661 40.95 6.63 3.50
C LYS A 661 40.46 7.96 4.05
N LEU A 662 39.28 8.00 4.68
CA LEU A 662 38.72 9.18 5.36
C LEU A 662 39.10 9.26 6.84
N ASP A 663 39.93 8.34 7.36
CA ASP A 663 40.34 8.31 8.77
C ASP A 663 41.05 9.60 9.21
N GLN A 664 41.99 10.10 8.41
CA GLN A 664 42.68 11.36 8.72
C GLN A 664 41.74 12.57 8.57
N ASP A 665 40.92 12.62 7.52
CA ASP A 665 39.92 13.68 7.30
C ASP A 665 38.94 13.77 8.50
N ALA A 666 38.50 12.62 9.02
CA ALA A 666 37.64 12.51 10.20
C ALA A 666 38.36 12.92 11.50
N LYS A 667 39.65 12.60 11.66
CA LYS A 667 40.49 13.07 12.78
C LYS A 667 40.65 14.59 12.75
N ASP A 668 40.93 15.16 11.59
CA ASP A 668 41.16 16.60 11.41
C ASP A 668 39.86 17.41 11.54
N ALA A 669 38.71 16.83 11.16
CA ALA A 669 37.39 17.39 11.44
C ALA A 669 37.00 17.27 12.93
N GLY A 670 37.65 16.39 13.70
CA GLY A 670 37.39 16.14 15.12
C GLY A 670 36.24 15.17 15.41
N ILE A 671 35.81 14.38 14.42
CA ILE A 671 34.65 13.48 14.50
C ILE A 671 35.06 12.01 14.70
N THR A 672 34.08 11.17 14.98
CA THR A 672 34.22 9.71 15.00
C THR A 672 33.23 9.08 14.03
N VAL A 673 33.72 8.19 13.18
CA VAL A 673 32.93 7.33 12.30
C VAL A 673 33.08 5.89 12.81
N ILE A 674 32.04 5.28 13.39
CA ILE A 674 32.09 3.88 13.83
C ILE A 674 31.38 3.02 12.79
N GLY A 675 32.14 2.28 11.99
CA GLY A 675 31.58 1.23 11.13
C GLY A 675 31.43 -0.09 11.89
N GLU A 676 30.95 -1.12 11.18
CA GLU A 676 30.89 -2.49 11.71
C GLU A 676 30.05 -2.64 13.00
N MET A 677 29.07 -1.76 13.27
CA MET A 677 28.21 -1.80 14.47
C MET A 677 26.93 -2.62 14.28
N GLY A 678 26.98 -3.79 13.64
CA GLY A 678 25.84 -4.69 13.43
C GLY A 678 25.91 -5.98 14.28
N LEU A 679 25.44 -7.08 13.68
CA LEU A 679 25.56 -8.44 14.23
C LEU A 679 26.88 -9.11 13.78
N ASP A 680 27.03 -9.21 12.45
CA ASP A 680 28.16 -9.74 11.70
C ASP A 680 28.26 -8.90 10.42
N PRO A 681 29.08 -7.84 10.40
CA PRO A 681 30.05 -7.46 11.43
C PRO A 681 29.40 -6.70 12.60
N GLY A 682 29.81 -7.02 13.83
CA GLY A 682 29.58 -6.17 15.02
C GLY A 682 29.63 -6.89 16.35
N ILE A 683 28.51 -7.45 16.84
CA ILE A 683 28.49 -8.25 18.09
C ILE A 683 29.57 -9.35 18.03
N ASP A 684 29.80 -9.92 16.85
CA ASP A 684 30.87 -10.89 16.62
C ASP A 684 32.28 -10.32 16.90
N HIS A 685 32.62 -9.13 16.39
CA HIS A 685 33.86 -8.43 16.72
C HIS A 685 33.99 -8.15 18.21
N MET A 686 32.91 -7.69 18.84
CA MET A 686 32.89 -7.34 20.26
C MET A 686 33.18 -8.54 21.16
N LEU A 687 32.48 -9.66 20.95
CA LEU A 687 32.67 -10.89 21.72
C LEU A 687 34.05 -11.51 21.46
N ALA A 688 34.53 -11.47 20.22
CA ALA A 688 35.87 -11.95 19.88
C ALA A 688 36.95 -11.16 20.64
N MET A 689 36.92 -9.82 20.54
CA MET A 689 37.92 -8.97 21.18
C MET A 689 37.85 -8.96 22.71
N LYS A 690 36.66 -9.15 23.31
CA LYS A 690 36.54 -9.37 24.76
C LYS A 690 37.33 -10.60 25.19
N MET A 691 37.07 -11.76 24.59
CA MET A 691 37.77 -13.01 24.95
C MET A 691 39.26 -12.96 24.65
N ILE A 692 39.67 -12.42 23.49
CA ILE A 692 41.09 -12.30 23.10
C ILE A 692 41.84 -11.39 24.08
N ASN A 693 41.33 -10.19 24.37
CA ASN A 693 41.98 -9.27 25.30
C ASN A 693 41.99 -9.81 26.74
N GLU A 694 40.93 -10.51 27.17
CA GLU A 694 40.92 -11.19 28.46
C GLU A 694 41.98 -12.31 28.55
N ALA A 695 42.12 -13.13 27.50
CA ALA A 695 43.15 -14.16 27.41
C ALA A 695 44.57 -13.57 27.44
N HIS A 696 44.85 -12.56 26.60
CA HIS A 696 46.13 -11.86 26.55
C HIS A 696 46.47 -11.17 27.88
N SER A 697 45.49 -10.56 28.56
CA SER A 697 45.71 -9.92 29.88
C SER A 697 46.13 -10.90 30.98
N LYS A 698 45.80 -12.19 30.82
CA LYS A 698 46.16 -13.30 31.70
C LYS A 698 47.42 -14.05 31.23
N GLY A 699 48.13 -13.53 30.21
CA GLY A 699 49.34 -14.14 29.64
C GLY A 699 49.08 -15.34 28.71
N GLY A 700 47.83 -15.58 28.30
CA GLY A 700 47.47 -16.62 27.33
C GLY A 700 47.78 -16.21 25.89
N LYS A 701 47.89 -17.21 25.01
CA LYS A 701 48.02 -17.06 23.55
C LYS A 701 46.85 -17.74 22.84
N VAL A 702 46.29 -17.11 21.82
CA VAL A 702 45.17 -17.63 21.02
C VAL A 702 45.70 -18.56 19.94
N CYS A 703 45.60 -19.87 20.17
CA CYS A 703 46.07 -20.89 19.23
C CYS A 703 45.03 -21.29 18.17
N SER A 704 43.74 -21.05 18.44
CA SER A 704 42.64 -21.28 17.51
C SER A 704 41.56 -20.21 17.71
N PHE A 705 40.99 -19.71 16.62
CA PHE A 705 39.82 -18.82 16.59
C PHE A 705 38.84 -19.34 15.55
N THR A 706 37.63 -19.68 15.99
CA THR A 706 36.54 -20.13 15.12
C THR A 706 35.26 -19.36 15.43
N SER A 707 34.54 -18.98 14.37
CA SER A 707 33.36 -18.11 14.45
C SER A 707 32.28 -18.55 13.48
N TYR A 708 31.03 -18.58 13.94
CA TYR A 708 29.89 -19.14 13.24
C TYR A 708 28.67 -18.24 13.43
N CYS A 709 28.11 -17.67 12.37
CA CYS A 709 26.94 -16.79 12.45
C CYS A 709 25.84 -17.21 11.47
N GLY A 710 24.57 -17.06 11.86
CA GLY A 710 23.45 -17.20 10.94
C GLY A 710 22.13 -16.68 11.49
N GLY A 711 21.51 -15.74 10.77
CA GLY A 711 20.06 -15.59 10.76
C GLY A 711 19.40 -16.77 10.04
N LEU A 712 18.45 -17.42 10.69
CA LEU A 712 17.79 -18.69 10.34
C LEU A 712 16.30 -18.58 10.72
N PRO A 713 15.39 -19.45 10.24
CA PRO A 713 14.09 -19.61 10.89
C PRO A 713 14.25 -20.25 12.27
N SER A 714 13.30 -20.01 13.18
CA SER A 714 13.20 -20.82 14.40
C SER A 714 12.93 -22.30 14.06
N PRO A 715 13.24 -23.27 14.94
CA PRO A 715 12.97 -24.69 14.69
C PRO A 715 11.50 -25.02 14.34
N ALA A 716 10.55 -24.19 14.76
CA ALA A 716 9.14 -24.33 14.38
C ALA A 716 8.81 -23.73 13.00
N ALA A 717 9.52 -22.67 12.59
CA ALA A 717 9.39 -22.02 11.28
C ALA A 717 10.27 -22.67 10.18
N ALA A 718 11.14 -23.63 10.53
CA ALA A 718 11.98 -24.43 9.62
C ALA A 718 11.19 -25.49 8.82
N ASN A 719 9.95 -25.16 8.44
CA ASN A 719 8.91 -26.08 7.97
C ASN A 719 8.90 -26.35 6.45
N ASN A 720 10.04 -26.20 5.78
CA ASN A 720 10.17 -26.33 4.32
C ASN A 720 11.41 -27.17 3.91
N PRO A 721 11.52 -27.63 2.65
CA PRO A 721 12.61 -28.52 2.20
C PRO A 721 14.04 -27.99 2.36
N LEU A 722 14.22 -26.66 2.41
CA LEU A 722 15.51 -26.01 2.67
C LEU A 722 15.75 -25.68 4.14
N ALA A 723 14.76 -25.91 5.03
CA ALA A 723 14.75 -25.50 6.44
C ALA A 723 15.16 -24.02 6.65
N TYR A 724 14.92 -23.15 5.66
CA TYR A 724 15.38 -21.77 5.62
C TYR A 724 14.25 -20.81 5.23
N LYS A 725 14.27 -19.58 5.73
CA LYS A 725 13.32 -18.51 5.37
C LYS A 725 13.98 -17.15 5.30
N PHE A 726 13.54 -16.33 4.34
CA PHE A 726 14.12 -15.02 4.02
C PHE A 726 13.45 -13.89 4.82
N SER A 727 14.21 -13.25 5.70
CA SER A 727 13.83 -12.01 6.40
C SER A 727 14.32 -10.74 5.66
N TRP A 728 14.93 -10.91 4.48
CA TRP A 728 15.55 -9.89 3.61
C TRP A 728 15.70 -10.46 2.19
N ASN A 729 16.01 -9.63 1.19
CA ASN A 729 15.99 -10.01 -0.22
C ASN A 729 16.93 -11.20 -0.56
N PRO A 730 16.45 -12.29 -1.20
CA PRO A 730 17.23 -13.51 -1.43
C PRO A 730 18.53 -13.33 -2.21
N ALA A 731 18.61 -12.34 -3.11
CA ALA A 731 19.72 -12.20 -4.05
C ALA A 731 21.09 -12.04 -3.36
N GLY A 732 21.13 -11.37 -2.20
CA GLY A 732 22.38 -11.21 -1.45
C GLY A 732 22.85 -12.52 -0.81
N ALA A 733 21.94 -13.40 -0.39
CA ALA A 733 22.30 -14.72 0.16
C ALA A 733 22.79 -15.69 -0.92
N LEU A 734 22.12 -15.70 -2.08
CA LEU A 734 22.53 -16.53 -3.23
C LEU A 734 23.90 -16.08 -3.78
N ARG A 735 24.17 -14.77 -3.81
CA ARG A 735 25.51 -14.24 -4.14
C ARG A 735 26.53 -14.56 -3.06
N ALA A 736 26.16 -14.47 -1.78
CA ALA A 736 27.06 -14.81 -0.68
C ALA A 736 27.52 -16.28 -0.73
N GLY A 737 26.61 -17.19 -1.13
CA GLY A 737 26.89 -18.60 -1.36
C GLY A 737 27.74 -18.92 -2.60
N ARG A 738 28.13 -17.92 -3.40
CA ARG A 738 29.13 -18.04 -4.50
C ARG A 738 30.39 -17.17 -4.28
N ASN A 739 30.63 -16.66 -3.06
CA ASN A 739 31.88 -15.96 -2.75
C ASN A 739 33.03 -16.98 -2.59
N PRO A 740 34.24 -16.74 -3.13
CA PRO A 740 35.41 -17.51 -2.74
C PRO A 740 35.74 -17.29 -1.27
N ALA A 741 36.28 -18.32 -0.61
CA ALA A 741 36.64 -18.28 0.80
C ALA A 741 38.09 -18.74 1.04
N THR A 742 38.75 -18.16 2.04
CA THR A 742 40.14 -18.48 2.40
C THR A 742 40.31 -18.43 3.91
N TYR A 743 40.92 -19.45 4.52
CA TYR A 743 41.06 -19.58 5.97
C TYR A 743 42.29 -20.41 6.35
N LYS A 744 42.70 -20.37 7.62
CA LYS A 744 43.81 -21.18 8.17
C LYS A 744 43.24 -22.27 9.08
N SER A 745 43.78 -23.48 9.04
CA SER A 745 43.29 -24.61 9.83
C SER A 745 44.43 -25.59 10.11
N HIS A 746 44.89 -25.63 11.38
CA HIS A 746 46.04 -26.41 11.84
C HIS A 746 47.32 -26.13 11.02
N GLU A 747 47.69 -24.86 10.91
CA GLU A 747 48.75 -24.32 10.03
C GLU A 747 48.50 -24.45 8.51
N GLU A 748 47.57 -25.29 8.06
CA GLU A 748 47.24 -25.41 6.64
C GLU A 748 46.38 -24.24 6.13
N MET A 749 46.80 -23.67 5.01
CA MET A 749 46.03 -22.67 4.27
C MET A 749 44.99 -23.36 3.39
N LYS A 750 43.70 -23.06 3.61
CA LYS A 750 42.58 -23.66 2.89
C LYS A 750 41.85 -22.59 2.09
N GLN A 751 41.64 -22.86 0.80
CA GLN A 751 40.97 -21.98 -0.15
C GLN A 751 39.87 -22.75 -0.87
N VAL A 752 38.71 -22.13 -1.00
CA VAL A 752 37.52 -22.67 -1.66
C VAL A 752 37.08 -21.69 -2.73
N ASN A 753 36.90 -22.15 -3.97
CA ASN A 753 36.43 -21.29 -5.05
C ASN A 753 34.95 -20.95 -4.87
N GLY A 754 34.50 -19.84 -5.45
CA GLY A 754 33.11 -19.40 -5.32
C GLY A 754 32.08 -20.45 -5.77
N ASP A 755 32.37 -21.16 -6.86
CA ASP A 755 31.47 -22.18 -7.40
C ASP A 755 31.50 -23.51 -6.62
N ASP A 756 32.58 -23.78 -5.88
CA ASP A 756 32.72 -24.95 -5.01
C ASP A 756 32.14 -24.72 -3.60
N LEU A 757 31.78 -23.47 -3.25
CA LEU A 757 31.50 -23.10 -1.86
C LEU A 757 30.36 -23.93 -1.24
N TYR A 758 29.25 -24.14 -1.96
CA TYR A 758 28.13 -24.93 -1.45
C TYR A 758 28.48 -26.41 -1.19
N ASP A 759 29.45 -26.98 -1.90
CA ASP A 759 29.93 -28.35 -1.66
C ASP A 759 30.95 -28.44 -0.52
N SER A 760 31.53 -27.30 -0.10
CA SER A 760 32.37 -27.22 1.11
C SER A 760 31.57 -27.21 2.42
N ALA A 761 30.24 -27.30 2.35
CA ALA A 761 29.36 -27.34 3.51
C ALA A 761 29.64 -28.57 4.40
N VAL A 762 29.90 -28.34 5.69
CA VAL A 762 30.05 -29.42 6.67
C VAL A 762 28.95 -29.35 7.73
N ARG A 763 28.41 -30.51 8.11
CA ARG A 763 27.36 -30.62 9.15
C ARG A 763 27.94 -30.20 10.50
N PHE A 764 27.27 -29.27 11.16
CA PHE A 764 27.73 -28.65 12.41
C PHE A 764 26.76 -28.94 13.54
N ARG A 765 27.27 -29.24 14.74
CA ARG A 765 26.45 -29.48 15.94
C ARG A 765 27.13 -28.78 17.12
N LEU A 766 26.42 -27.83 17.71
CA LEU A 766 26.87 -27.16 18.93
C LEU A 766 26.66 -28.11 20.14
N PRO A 767 27.66 -28.26 21.03
CA PRO A 767 27.55 -29.17 22.19
C PRO A 767 26.34 -28.88 23.09
N ASP A 768 26.10 -27.60 23.38
CA ASP A 768 25.00 -27.16 24.26
C ASP A 768 23.64 -27.08 23.51
N PHE A 769 23.64 -27.20 22.16
CA PHE A 769 22.44 -27.13 21.31
C PHE A 769 22.35 -28.30 20.29
N PRO A 770 22.43 -29.58 20.73
CA PRO A 770 22.62 -30.72 19.84
C PRO A 770 21.42 -31.04 18.94
N ALA A 771 20.24 -30.50 19.26
CA ALA A 771 19.03 -30.64 18.45
C ALA A 771 19.06 -29.80 17.16
N PHE A 772 19.94 -28.81 17.04
CA PHE A 772 19.97 -27.91 15.88
C PHE A 772 20.68 -28.57 14.69
N ALA A 773 19.93 -28.78 13.62
CA ALA A 773 20.37 -29.49 12.42
C ALA A 773 21.19 -28.61 11.45
N LEU A 774 22.27 -27.99 11.92
CA LEU A 774 23.04 -26.99 11.16
C LEU A 774 24.04 -27.59 10.17
N GLU A 775 24.39 -26.81 9.16
CA GLU A 775 25.59 -26.93 8.32
C GLU A 775 26.30 -25.56 8.28
N VAL A 776 27.61 -25.54 8.03
CA VAL A 776 28.42 -24.31 7.92
C VAL A 776 29.11 -24.21 6.57
N LEU A 777 29.05 -23.03 5.96
CA LEU A 777 29.84 -22.62 4.79
C LEU A 777 30.97 -21.69 5.24
N PRO A 778 32.22 -21.83 4.75
CA PRO A 778 33.28 -20.86 4.98
C PRO A 778 32.88 -19.45 4.49
N ASN A 779 33.22 -18.39 5.22
CA ASN A 779 32.78 -17.01 4.92
C ASN A 779 33.94 -16.11 4.50
N ARG A 780 34.08 -15.88 3.17
CA ARG A 780 35.06 -14.96 2.56
C ARG A 780 36.49 -15.23 3.08
N ASN A 781 37.34 -14.19 3.14
CA ASN A 781 38.68 -14.30 3.69
C ASN A 781 38.65 -14.15 5.22
N SER A 782 38.93 -15.23 5.94
CA SER A 782 39.06 -15.27 7.41
C SER A 782 40.43 -14.81 7.91
N LEU A 783 41.44 -14.69 7.03
CA LEU A 783 42.82 -14.37 7.42
C LEU A 783 42.97 -12.92 7.93
N ILE A 784 42.21 -11.98 7.36
CA ILE A 784 42.26 -10.55 7.73
C ILE A 784 41.94 -10.30 9.22
N TYR A 785 41.23 -11.23 9.86
CA TYR A 785 40.90 -11.15 11.27
C TYR A 785 42.12 -11.46 12.16
N GLY A 786 43.15 -12.12 11.62
CA GLY A 786 44.44 -12.29 12.29
C GLY A 786 45.17 -10.96 12.48
N ASP A 787 45.11 -10.08 11.47
CA ASP A 787 45.65 -8.72 11.53
C ASP A 787 44.75 -7.80 12.38
N ILE A 788 43.44 -7.81 12.12
CA ILE A 788 42.47 -6.94 12.81
C ILE A 788 42.41 -7.23 14.31
N TYR A 789 42.44 -8.50 14.72
CA TYR A 789 42.46 -8.91 16.13
C TYR A 789 43.87 -9.07 16.71
N LYS A 790 44.92 -8.85 15.92
CA LYS A 790 46.34 -8.92 16.35
C LYS A 790 46.75 -10.30 16.90
N ILE A 791 46.16 -11.38 16.36
CA ILE A 791 46.44 -12.79 16.71
C ILE A 791 47.18 -13.56 15.60
N GLY A 792 47.44 -12.95 14.44
CA GLY A 792 47.99 -13.61 13.25
C GLY A 792 49.30 -14.40 13.48
N ASP A 793 50.18 -13.89 14.36
CA ASP A 793 51.48 -14.50 14.68
C ASP A 793 51.40 -15.70 15.66
N GLU A 794 50.23 -15.97 16.26
CA GLU A 794 50.05 -17.06 17.23
C GLU A 794 48.91 -18.04 16.90
N VAL A 795 48.02 -17.67 15.98
CA VAL A 795 46.84 -18.46 15.63
C VAL A 795 47.15 -19.54 14.59
N SER A 796 46.90 -20.80 14.92
CA SER A 796 47.08 -21.95 14.01
C SER A 796 45.85 -22.27 13.17
N THR A 797 44.67 -21.89 13.65
CA THR A 797 43.37 -22.03 12.97
C THR A 797 42.62 -20.71 13.08
N ILE A 798 42.31 -20.05 11.96
CA ILE A 798 41.45 -18.87 11.94
C ILE A 798 40.33 -19.07 10.90
N PHE A 799 39.10 -19.14 11.37
CA PHE A 799 37.92 -19.49 10.57
C PHE A 799 36.69 -18.65 10.94
N ARG A 800 36.05 -18.05 9.94
CA ARG A 800 34.68 -17.53 10.02
C ARG A 800 33.79 -18.29 9.05
N GLY A 801 32.57 -18.64 9.49
CA GLY A 801 31.61 -19.39 8.68
C GLY A 801 30.16 -18.95 8.89
N THR A 802 29.34 -19.17 7.86
CA THR A 802 27.92 -18.85 7.85
C THR A 802 27.08 -20.12 8.01
N LEU A 803 26.16 -20.14 8.97
CA LEU A 803 25.27 -21.27 9.26
C LEU A 803 24.13 -21.32 8.24
N ARG A 804 24.09 -22.34 7.38
CA ARG A 804 23.19 -22.48 6.22
C ARG A 804 22.87 -23.96 5.94
N PHE A 805 22.38 -24.26 4.73
CA PHE A 805 22.23 -25.60 4.17
C PHE A 805 22.87 -25.60 2.77
N GLY A 806 23.83 -26.49 2.52
CA GLY A 806 24.68 -26.50 1.33
C GLY A 806 24.29 -27.54 0.27
N GLU A 807 24.03 -28.78 0.67
CA GLU A 807 23.83 -29.94 -0.22
C GLU A 807 22.84 -29.67 -1.37
N ILE A 808 21.68 -29.09 -1.03
CA ILE A 808 20.60 -28.77 -1.96
C ILE A 808 20.98 -27.56 -2.82
N MET A 809 21.61 -26.54 -2.23
CA MET A 809 21.96 -25.30 -2.90
C MET A 809 23.07 -25.50 -3.94
N GLY A 810 24.08 -26.32 -3.65
CA GLY A 810 25.08 -26.73 -4.65
C GLY A 810 24.47 -27.52 -5.81
N THR A 811 23.47 -28.36 -5.51
CA THR A 811 22.74 -29.10 -6.55
C THR A 811 21.89 -28.16 -7.42
N LEU A 812 21.21 -27.16 -6.84
CA LEU A 812 20.49 -26.12 -7.58
C LEU A 812 21.45 -25.24 -8.41
N ALA A 813 22.63 -24.92 -7.88
CA ALA A 813 23.67 -24.18 -8.61
C ALA A 813 24.12 -24.96 -9.86
N ARG A 814 24.38 -26.26 -9.74
CA ARG A 814 24.79 -27.14 -10.87
C ARG A 814 23.73 -27.33 -11.94
N ILE A 815 22.44 -27.17 -11.62
CA ILE A 815 21.32 -27.17 -12.57
C ILE A 815 21.22 -25.81 -13.31
N GLY A 816 21.97 -24.79 -12.89
CA GLY A 816 21.97 -23.45 -13.50
C GLY A 816 20.93 -22.48 -12.92
N PHE A 817 20.24 -22.83 -11.82
CA PHE A 817 19.25 -21.93 -11.20
C PHE A 817 19.84 -20.61 -10.69
N PHE A 818 21.15 -20.55 -10.45
CA PHE A 818 21.84 -19.35 -9.96
C PHE A 818 22.70 -18.67 -11.04
N ASP A 819 22.44 -18.96 -12.33
CA ASP A 819 23.13 -18.31 -13.44
C ASP A 819 22.57 -16.92 -13.71
N THR A 820 23.46 -15.93 -13.66
CA THR A 820 23.17 -14.50 -13.84
C THR A 820 23.11 -14.08 -15.32
N GLU A 821 23.49 -14.96 -16.25
CA GLU A 821 23.41 -14.67 -17.68
C GLU A 821 21.95 -14.57 -18.18
N ALA A 822 21.71 -13.60 -19.05
CA ALA A 822 20.36 -13.28 -19.52
C ALA A 822 19.88 -14.28 -20.58
N GLN A 823 19.13 -15.29 -20.13
CA GLN A 823 18.67 -16.45 -20.90
C GLN A 823 17.82 -16.07 -22.12
N THR A 824 18.09 -16.69 -23.28
CA THR A 824 17.38 -16.39 -24.55
C THR A 824 15.89 -16.67 -24.49
N ILE A 825 15.47 -17.73 -23.79
CA ILE A 825 14.05 -18.06 -23.59
C ILE A 825 13.31 -17.01 -22.74
N LEU A 826 14.02 -16.27 -21.89
CA LEU A 826 13.45 -15.14 -21.12
C LEU A 826 13.47 -13.81 -21.92
N LYS A 827 14.11 -13.77 -23.09
CA LYS A 827 14.11 -12.60 -24.00
C LYS A 827 13.00 -12.68 -25.07
N SER A 828 12.29 -13.80 -25.16
CA SER A 828 11.14 -13.99 -26.05
C SER A 828 9.94 -13.11 -25.64
N SER A 829 9.13 -12.72 -26.63
CA SER A 829 7.81 -12.12 -26.43
C SER A 829 6.82 -13.11 -25.81
N GLU A 830 6.89 -14.37 -26.23
CA GLU A 830 6.23 -15.50 -25.58
C GLU A 830 7.10 -16.01 -24.44
N ARG A 831 6.72 -15.68 -23.21
CA ARG A 831 7.45 -16.07 -21.98
C ARG A 831 7.17 -17.54 -21.66
N PRO A 832 8.16 -18.32 -21.19
CA PRO A 832 7.93 -19.70 -20.76
C PRO A 832 7.11 -19.75 -19.46
N THR A 833 6.45 -20.90 -19.22
CA THR A 833 6.00 -21.25 -17.87
C THR A 833 7.20 -21.59 -16.98
N PHE A 834 7.05 -21.50 -15.65
CA PHE A 834 8.09 -21.98 -14.73
C PHE A 834 8.44 -23.44 -15.01
N GLU A 835 7.45 -24.31 -15.22
CA GLU A 835 7.64 -25.70 -15.64
C GLU A 835 8.51 -25.79 -16.90
N THR A 836 8.17 -25.06 -17.97
CA THR A 836 8.87 -25.13 -19.26
C THR A 836 10.32 -24.62 -19.15
N PHE A 837 10.58 -23.66 -18.28
CA PHE A 837 11.94 -23.19 -17.98
C PHE A 837 12.75 -24.23 -17.20
N THR A 838 12.14 -24.87 -16.20
CA THR A 838 12.75 -25.93 -15.38
C THR A 838 13.04 -27.20 -16.19
N LEU A 839 12.11 -27.59 -17.07
CA LEU A 839 12.32 -28.66 -18.05
C LEU A 839 13.56 -28.40 -18.90
N LYS A 840 13.74 -27.15 -19.37
CA LYS A 840 14.91 -26.75 -20.16
C LYS A 840 16.21 -26.81 -19.36
N LEU A 841 16.23 -26.33 -18.10
CA LEU A 841 17.41 -26.44 -17.23
C LEU A 841 17.79 -27.92 -16.94
N LEU A 842 16.79 -28.78 -16.76
CA LEU A 842 16.98 -30.22 -16.60
C LEU A 842 17.19 -30.99 -17.93
N GLY A 843 17.24 -30.29 -19.06
CA GLY A 843 17.39 -30.89 -20.40
C GLY A 843 16.36 -31.98 -20.69
N ILE A 844 15.09 -31.79 -20.30
CA ILE A 844 13.98 -32.71 -20.56
C ILE A 844 13.14 -32.15 -21.72
N GLU A 845 12.90 -32.96 -22.75
CA GLU A 845 12.06 -32.60 -23.89
C GLU A 845 10.58 -32.88 -23.56
N LYS A 846 9.69 -31.94 -23.90
CA LYS A 846 8.28 -32.00 -23.46
C LYS A 846 7.51 -33.16 -24.13
N GLU A 847 8.00 -33.64 -25.27
CA GLU A 847 7.44 -34.75 -26.04
C GLU A 847 7.64 -36.12 -25.36
N THR A 848 8.57 -36.24 -24.40
CA THR A 848 8.79 -37.49 -23.65
C THR A 848 7.81 -37.66 -22.47
N LEU A 849 7.00 -36.65 -22.14
CA LEU A 849 6.14 -36.62 -20.95
C LEU A 849 4.67 -36.91 -21.30
N SER A 850 4.31 -38.19 -21.30
CA SER A 850 2.96 -38.66 -21.64
C SER A 850 1.93 -38.43 -20.52
N GLY A 851 1.48 -37.19 -20.34
CA GLY A 851 0.18 -36.87 -19.74
C GLY A 851 0.08 -36.93 -18.20
N SER A 852 1.19 -36.84 -17.47
CA SER A 852 1.22 -36.67 -16.01
C SER A 852 2.09 -35.47 -15.62
N ASP A 853 1.77 -34.78 -14.53
CA ASP A 853 2.63 -33.76 -13.92
C ASP A 853 4.05 -34.30 -13.65
N ILE A 854 5.05 -33.41 -13.65
CA ILE A 854 6.45 -33.78 -13.41
C ILE A 854 6.64 -34.18 -11.94
N GLY A 855 6.51 -35.47 -11.65
CA GLY A 855 6.67 -36.03 -10.32
C GLY A 855 8.09 -35.92 -9.76
N GLU A 856 8.18 -35.89 -8.42
CA GLU A 856 9.42 -35.82 -7.64
C GLU A 856 10.49 -36.81 -8.12
N THR A 857 10.09 -38.06 -8.37
CA THR A 857 10.97 -39.14 -8.88
C THR A 857 11.65 -38.77 -10.19
N ASN A 858 10.91 -38.24 -11.18
CA ASN A 858 11.43 -37.91 -12.50
C ASN A 858 12.50 -36.81 -12.42
N ILE A 859 12.29 -35.82 -11.55
CA ILE A 859 13.26 -34.75 -11.31
C ILE A 859 14.50 -35.31 -10.60
N ALA A 860 14.33 -36.13 -9.56
CA ALA A 860 15.43 -36.72 -8.81
C ALA A 860 16.30 -37.64 -9.69
N GLU A 861 15.69 -38.51 -10.49
CA GLU A 861 16.39 -39.37 -11.45
C GLU A 861 17.11 -38.54 -12.53
N ARG A 862 16.49 -37.46 -13.02
CA ARG A 862 17.14 -36.57 -13.99
C ARG A 862 18.39 -35.89 -13.41
N ILE A 863 18.29 -35.35 -12.20
CA ILE A 863 19.41 -34.71 -11.46
C ILE A 863 20.59 -35.68 -11.31
N ILE A 864 20.33 -36.96 -11.03
CA ILE A 864 21.37 -38.00 -10.94
C ILE A 864 21.94 -38.30 -12.33
N SER A 865 21.09 -38.46 -13.36
CA SER A 865 21.53 -38.78 -14.73
C SER A 865 22.43 -37.71 -15.38
N LEU A 866 22.27 -36.45 -14.96
CA LEU A 866 23.09 -35.32 -15.40
C LEU A 866 24.38 -35.15 -14.58
N GLY A 867 24.59 -35.98 -13.54
CA GLY A 867 25.74 -35.88 -12.64
C GLY A 867 25.69 -34.72 -11.65
N HIS A 868 24.61 -33.95 -11.60
CA HIS A 868 24.47 -32.80 -10.69
C HIS A 868 24.41 -33.21 -9.21
N CYS A 869 24.04 -34.47 -8.91
CA CYS A 869 24.15 -35.04 -7.57
C CYS A 869 24.51 -36.53 -7.63
N LYS A 870 25.35 -36.99 -6.69
CA LYS A 870 25.71 -38.41 -6.53
C LYS A 870 24.86 -39.12 -5.47
N GLU A 871 24.32 -38.39 -4.50
CA GLU A 871 23.51 -38.94 -3.42
C GLU A 871 22.03 -38.91 -3.76
N GLN A 872 21.41 -40.09 -3.84
CA GLN A 872 19.99 -40.22 -4.16
C GLN A 872 19.10 -39.46 -3.16
N ALA A 873 19.43 -39.49 -1.87
CA ALA A 873 18.70 -38.73 -0.84
C ALA A 873 18.73 -37.21 -1.09
N VAL A 874 19.87 -36.65 -1.52
CA VAL A 874 20.00 -35.22 -1.83
C VAL A 874 19.29 -34.86 -3.14
N ALA A 875 19.32 -35.74 -4.15
CA ALA A 875 18.55 -35.56 -5.37
C ALA A 875 17.03 -35.49 -5.12
N PHE A 876 16.48 -36.38 -4.28
CA PHE A 876 15.07 -36.33 -3.88
C PHE A 876 14.74 -35.09 -3.03
N LYS A 877 15.57 -34.71 -2.04
CA LYS A 877 15.44 -33.41 -1.33
C LYS A 877 15.39 -32.22 -2.31
N THR A 878 16.24 -32.23 -3.33
CA THR A 878 16.33 -31.17 -4.34
C THR A 878 15.09 -31.14 -5.23
N ALA A 879 14.60 -32.30 -5.68
CA ALA A 879 13.34 -32.41 -6.42
C ALA A 879 12.15 -31.83 -5.62
N ARG A 880 12.03 -32.17 -4.33
CA ARG A 880 11.02 -31.60 -3.42
C ARG A 880 11.15 -30.10 -3.26
N THR A 881 12.39 -29.59 -3.21
CA THR A 881 12.69 -28.16 -3.15
C THR A 881 12.24 -27.45 -4.44
N ILE A 882 12.51 -28.04 -5.61
CA ILE A 882 12.11 -27.49 -6.91
C ILE A 882 10.58 -27.38 -7.01
N ILE A 883 9.86 -28.43 -6.61
CA ILE A 883 8.39 -28.46 -6.60
C ILE A 883 7.84 -27.45 -5.58
N PHE A 884 8.36 -27.42 -4.35
CA PHE A 884 7.93 -26.50 -3.29
C PHE A 884 8.09 -25.02 -3.67
N LEU A 885 9.18 -24.68 -4.37
CA LEU A 885 9.44 -23.32 -4.85
C LEU A 885 8.58 -22.94 -6.07
N GLY A 886 7.65 -23.79 -6.53
CA GLY A 886 6.76 -23.47 -7.66
C GLY A 886 7.46 -23.46 -9.02
N PHE A 887 8.68 -24.02 -9.13
CA PHE A 887 9.40 -24.10 -10.40
C PHE A 887 8.76 -25.09 -11.39
N CYS A 888 7.81 -25.91 -10.96
CA CYS A 888 7.02 -26.81 -11.80
C CYS A 888 5.62 -26.26 -12.15
N GLU A 889 5.32 -25.00 -11.84
CA GLU A 889 4.00 -24.42 -12.13
C GLU A 889 3.81 -24.03 -13.61
N GLN A 890 2.57 -24.09 -14.08
CA GLN A 890 2.15 -23.60 -15.40
C GLN A 890 1.93 -22.07 -15.45
N THR A 891 2.34 -21.33 -14.41
CA THR A 891 2.34 -19.86 -14.41
C THR A 891 3.49 -19.33 -15.28
N LEU A 892 3.28 -18.19 -15.96
CA LEU A 892 4.28 -17.57 -16.84
C LEU A 892 5.33 -16.81 -16.02
N ILE A 893 6.60 -16.91 -16.39
CA ILE A 893 7.69 -16.20 -15.68
C ILE A 893 7.60 -14.68 -15.95
N PRO A 894 7.41 -13.82 -14.94
CA PRO A 894 7.23 -12.37 -15.10
C PRO A 894 8.35 -11.68 -15.89
N SER A 895 7.98 -10.70 -16.74
CA SER A 895 8.89 -10.07 -17.70
C SER A 895 10.08 -9.32 -17.08
N THR A 896 10.05 -9.06 -15.77
CA THR A 896 11.15 -8.53 -14.95
C THR A 896 12.35 -9.48 -14.93
N CYS A 897 12.14 -10.79 -14.74
CA CYS A 897 13.22 -11.78 -14.71
C CYS A 897 13.90 -11.92 -16.09
N LYS A 898 15.24 -11.78 -16.15
CA LYS A 898 16.05 -11.87 -17.37
C LYS A 898 17.00 -13.07 -17.38
N SER A 899 17.47 -13.47 -16.20
CA SER A 899 18.41 -14.57 -15.93
C SER A 899 17.75 -15.69 -15.12
N ALA A 900 18.40 -16.85 -15.00
CA ALA A 900 17.91 -17.93 -14.14
C ALA A 900 17.94 -17.50 -12.65
N PHE A 901 18.99 -16.77 -12.27
CA PHE A 901 19.14 -16.17 -10.94
C PHE A 901 17.95 -15.29 -10.56
N ASP A 902 17.40 -14.48 -11.48
CA ASP A 902 16.22 -13.64 -11.18
C ASP A 902 14.96 -14.48 -10.94
N VAL A 903 14.79 -15.57 -11.69
CA VAL A 903 13.68 -16.53 -11.54
C VAL A 903 13.78 -17.24 -10.20
N ALA A 904 14.99 -17.60 -9.78
CA ALA A 904 15.24 -18.22 -8.48
C ALA A 904 15.01 -17.25 -7.32
N CYS A 905 15.47 -16.00 -7.43
CA CYS A 905 15.21 -14.97 -6.41
C CYS A 905 13.71 -14.75 -6.20
N LEU A 906 12.95 -14.55 -7.29
CA LEU A 906 11.50 -14.34 -7.22
C LEU A 906 10.80 -15.49 -6.49
N ARG A 907 11.06 -16.74 -6.90
CA ARG A 907 10.40 -17.91 -6.27
C ARG A 907 10.81 -18.12 -4.82
N MET A 908 12.05 -17.84 -4.46
CA MET A 908 12.50 -17.91 -3.07
C MET A 908 11.89 -16.80 -2.21
N GLU A 909 11.67 -15.59 -2.76
CA GLU A 909 11.00 -14.48 -2.07
C GLU A 909 9.51 -14.78 -1.84
N GLU A 910 8.82 -15.33 -2.85
CA GLU A 910 7.43 -15.78 -2.74
C GLU A 910 7.25 -16.94 -1.73
N ARG A 911 8.08 -17.99 -1.83
CA ARG A 911 7.82 -19.30 -1.18
C ARG A 911 8.57 -19.54 0.13
N LEU A 912 9.59 -18.75 0.47
CA LEU A 912 10.36 -18.87 1.71
C LEU A 912 10.21 -17.64 2.62
N SER A 913 9.10 -16.92 2.48
CA SER A 913 8.71 -15.82 3.37
C SER A 913 8.22 -16.32 4.75
N TYR A 914 8.32 -15.45 5.75
CA TYR A 914 7.72 -15.66 7.09
C TYR A 914 6.25 -15.20 7.07
N SER A 915 5.37 -16.01 7.64
CA SER A 915 4.01 -15.56 8.01
C SER A 915 4.03 -14.75 9.31
N SER A 916 2.93 -14.05 9.61
CA SER A 916 2.81 -13.15 10.77
C SER A 916 2.94 -13.82 12.15
N ILE A 917 2.91 -15.16 12.20
CA ILE A 917 3.03 -15.98 13.42
C ILE A 917 4.37 -16.74 13.52
N GLU A 918 5.24 -16.61 12.52
CA GLU A 918 6.53 -17.31 12.48
C GLU A 918 7.69 -16.42 12.89
N GLN A 919 8.60 -16.96 13.69
CA GLN A 919 9.77 -16.26 14.20
C GLN A 919 11.03 -16.66 13.40
N ASP A 920 11.88 -15.68 13.10
CA ASP A 920 13.29 -15.94 12.80
C ASP A 920 14.08 -16.14 14.09
N MET A 921 15.35 -16.49 13.92
CA MET A 921 16.31 -16.77 14.97
C MET A 921 17.69 -16.32 14.49
N VAL A 922 18.46 -15.71 15.38
CA VAL A 922 19.89 -15.45 15.18
C VAL A 922 20.69 -16.34 16.11
N LEU A 923 21.64 -17.05 15.53
CA LEU A 923 22.65 -17.82 16.25
C LEU A 923 24.04 -17.32 15.85
N LEU A 924 24.79 -16.84 16.83
CA LEU A 924 26.20 -16.48 16.73
C LEU A 924 26.96 -17.28 17.79
N TYR A 925 27.99 -18.00 17.38
CA TYR A 925 28.84 -18.82 18.25
C TYR A 925 30.32 -18.59 17.90
N HIS A 926 31.12 -18.34 18.93
CA HIS A 926 32.57 -18.28 18.86
C HIS A 926 33.18 -19.37 19.74
N GLU A 927 34.32 -19.89 19.29
CA GLU A 927 35.13 -20.84 20.04
C GLU A 927 36.62 -20.54 19.82
N ILE A 928 37.33 -20.30 20.92
CA ILE A 928 38.72 -19.87 20.98
C ILE A 928 39.51 -20.82 21.87
N GLU A 929 40.63 -21.34 21.39
CA GLU A 929 41.56 -22.14 22.21
C GLU A 929 42.71 -21.26 22.69
N VAL A 930 42.85 -21.14 24.01
CA VAL A 930 43.85 -20.28 24.66
C VAL A 930 44.89 -21.16 25.36
N LYS A 931 46.16 -21.04 24.96
CA LYS A 931 47.28 -21.72 25.63
C LYS A 931 48.03 -20.77 26.55
N PHE A 932 48.16 -21.13 27.82
CA PHE A 932 48.94 -20.40 28.82
C PHE A 932 50.37 -20.95 28.90
N PRO A 933 51.41 -20.20 28.49
CA PRO A 933 52.77 -20.74 28.37
C PRO A 933 53.39 -21.17 29.71
N GLU A 934 53.07 -20.48 30.81
CA GLU A 934 53.66 -20.74 32.13
C GLU A 934 53.10 -22.01 32.80
N SER A 935 51.80 -22.25 32.68
CA SER A 935 51.11 -23.40 33.27
C SER A 935 50.99 -24.60 32.31
N GLN A 936 51.25 -24.38 31.01
CA GLN A 936 50.89 -25.26 29.90
C GLN A 936 49.40 -25.65 29.84
N LYS A 937 48.52 -24.97 30.60
CA LYS A 937 47.06 -25.17 30.49
C LYS A 937 46.61 -24.70 29.10
N ILE A 938 45.73 -25.49 28.48
CA ILE A 938 44.89 -25.05 27.37
C ILE A 938 43.48 -24.85 27.95
N GLU A 939 42.87 -23.71 27.65
CA GLU A 939 41.48 -23.40 27.98
C GLU A 939 40.69 -23.24 26.69
N LYS A 940 39.42 -23.64 26.72
CA LYS A 940 38.47 -23.44 25.63
C LYS A 940 37.48 -22.36 26.03
N HIS A 941 37.59 -21.19 25.42
CA HIS A 941 36.72 -20.03 25.66
C HIS A 941 35.63 -20.00 24.58
N GLN A 942 34.37 -19.94 25.01
CA GLN A 942 33.20 -20.02 24.12
C GLN A 942 32.27 -18.84 24.41
N ALA A 943 31.70 -18.25 23.37
CA ALA A 943 30.66 -17.23 23.48
C ALA A 943 29.49 -17.54 22.53
N THR A 944 28.25 -17.49 23.04
CA THR A 944 27.04 -17.75 22.27
C THR A 944 26.00 -16.65 22.44
N LEU A 945 25.48 -16.14 21.34
CA LEU A 945 24.23 -15.40 21.27
C LEU A 945 23.20 -16.29 20.56
N LEU A 946 22.05 -16.51 21.20
CA LEU A 946 20.89 -17.18 20.63
C LEU A 946 19.64 -16.34 20.90
N GLU A 947 19.14 -15.66 19.87
CA GLU A 947 18.05 -14.70 19.95
C GLU A 947 16.91 -15.09 18.99
N PHE A 948 15.65 -14.86 19.37
CA PHE A 948 14.47 -15.19 18.57
C PHE A 948 13.64 -13.93 18.28
N GLY A 949 12.96 -13.88 17.13
CA GLY A 949 12.06 -12.78 16.79
C GLY A 949 10.96 -12.62 17.84
N LYS A 950 10.73 -11.38 18.29
CA LYS A 950 9.79 -11.04 19.37
C LYS A 950 8.52 -10.40 18.79
N THR A 951 7.37 -10.66 19.41
CA THR A 951 6.10 -10.01 19.08
C THR A 951 5.55 -9.33 20.33
N GLU A 952 5.57 -8.00 20.35
CA GLU A 952 5.18 -7.18 21.49
C GLU A 952 4.09 -6.18 21.07
N LYS A 953 3.05 -6.02 21.89
CA LYS A 953 1.90 -5.12 21.62
C LYS A 953 1.23 -5.34 20.24
N GLY A 954 1.37 -6.54 19.66
CA GLY A 954 0.87 -6.90 18.33
C GLY A 954 1.84 -6.65 17.16
N ARG A 955 3.05 -6.12 17.41
CA ARG A 955 4.07 -5.82 16.40
C ARG A 955 5.21 -6.82 16.49
N THR A 956 5.66 -7.36 15.34
CA THR A 956 6.72 -8.39 15.29
C THR A 956 8.04 -7.81 14.81
N THR A 957 9.07 -7.91 15.64
CA THR A 957 10.45 -7.49 15.36
C THR A 957 11.34 -8.73 15.24
N THR A 958 12.02 -8.89 14.11
CA THR A 958 12.86 -10.07 13.84
C THR A 958 14.14 -10.07 14.68
N ALA A 959 14.66 -11.25 15.01
CA ALA A 959 15.95 -11.40 15.68
C ALA A 959 17.07 -10.70 14.89
N MET A 960 17.06 -10.86 13.55
CA MET A 960 17.99 -10.16 12.65
C MET A 960 17.82 -8.63 12.67
N ALA A 961 16.61 -8.11 12.84
CA ALA A 961 16.41 -6.66 12.97
C ALA A 961 16.92 -6.16 14.33
N LEU A 962 16.61 -6.88 15.41
CA LEU A 962 17.01 -6.53 16.77
C LEU A 962 18.54 -6.53 16.94
N THR A 963 19.21 -7.62 16.55
CA THR A 963 20.67 -7.79 16.73
C THR A 963 21.53 -6.97 15.77
N VAL A 964 20.93 -6.26 14.80
CA VAL A 964 21.63 -5.27 13.96
C VAL A 964 21.24 -3.84 14.34
N GLY A 965 19.96 -3.55 14.59
CA GLY A 965 19.49 -2.21 14.93
C GLY A 965 19.96 -1.73 16.30
N VAL A 966 19.91 -2.60 17.32
CA VAL A 966 20.29 -2.23 18.70
C VAL A 966 21.79 -1.91 18.81
N PRO A 967 22.74 -2.70 18.26
CA PRO A 967 24.16 -2.32 18.28
C PRO A 967 24.48 -1.00 17.55
N VAL A 968 23.84 -0.69 16.42
CA VAL A 968 24.00 0.61 15.74
C VAL A 968 23.54 1.76 16.63
N ALA A 969 22.37 1.59 17.27
CA ALA A 969 21.78 2.58 18.14
C ALA A 969 22.60 2.81 19.43
N ILE A 970 23.16 1.73 19.99
CA ILE A 970 24.16 1.78 21.06
C ILE A 970 25.42 2.52 20.59
N GLY A 971 25.91 2.27 19.37
CA GLY A 971 27.04 3.01 18.79
C GLY A 971 26.80 4.51 18.74
N ALA A 972 25.58 4.94 18.37
CA ALA A 972 25.21 6.36 18.38
C ALA A 972 25.11 6.91 19.81
N LEU A 973 24.56 6.15 20.76
CA LEU A 973 24.50 6.50 22.18
C LEU A 973 25.90 6.66 22.81
N LEU A 974 26.87 5.82 22.44
CA LEU A 974 28.26 5.91 22.91
C LEU A 974 28.98 7.17 22.39
N LEU A 975 28.54 7.72 21.26
CA LEU A 975 29.03 9.00 20.73
C LEU A 975 28.30 10.20 21.36
N LEU A 976 26.97 10.16 21.48
CA LEU A 976 26.20 11.18 22.22
C LEU A 976 26.66 11.34 23.68
N SER A 977 27.05 10.23 24.31
CA SER A 977 27.58 10.20 25.68
C SER A 977 29.08 10.52 25.79
N ASN A 978 29.77 10.72 24.66
CA ASN A 978 31.22 10.95 24.59
C ASN A 978 32.04 9.90 25.38
N LYS A 979 31.53 8.66 25.45
CA LYS A 979 32.21 7.50 26.05
C LYS A 979 33.39 7.07 25.17
N VAL A 980 33.20 7.10 23.85
CA VAL A 980 34.26 6.89 22.83
C VAL A 980 35.00 8.21 22.57
N LYS A 981 36.29 8.24 22.88
CA LYS A 981 37.14 9.43 22.81
C LYS A 981 38.04 9.48 21.59
N SER A 982 38.35 8.33 20.97
CA SER A 982 39.09 8.33 19.70
C SER A 982 38.29 9.01 18.58
N ARG A 983 39.02 9.58 17.63
CA ARG A 983 38.53 10.27 16.44
C ARG A 983 39.10 9.60 15.19
N GLY A 984 38.44 9.74 14.05
CA GLY A 984 38.73 8.97 12.83
C GLY A 984 37.72 7.86 12.56
N VAL A 985 38.15 6.85 11.80
CA VAL A 985 37.33 5.70 11.40
C VAL A 985 37.63 4.50 12.30
N LEU A 986 36.64 4.09 13.09
CA LEU A 986 36.74 3.04 14.10
C LEU A 986 35.87 1.81 13.76
N ARG A 987 36.17 0.72 14.47
CA ARG A 987 35.43 -0.55 14.50
C ARG A 987 35.18 -0.93 15.97
N PRO A 988 34.20 -1.78 16.31
CA PRO A 988 34.01 -2.32 17.66
C PRO A 988 35.04 -3.41 18.04
N ILE A 989 36.31 -3.14 17.77
CA ILE A 989 37.47 -3.93 18.22
C ILE A 989 38.26 -3.23 19.33
N GLU A 990 38.11 -1.91 19.44
CA GLU A 990 38.73 -1.10 20.48
C GLU A 990 37.92 -1.17 21.78
N GLN A 991 38.60 -1.29 22.92
CA GLN A 991 37.97 -1.56 24.22
C GLN A 991 37.03 -0.45 24.69
N GLU A 992 37.28 0.81 24.30
CA GLU A 992 36.36 1.93 24.59
C GLU A 992 35.02 1.84 23.83
N VAL A 993 34.95 1.04 22.77
CA VAL A 993 33.72 0.77 22.00
C VAL A 993 33.07 -0.53 22.48
N TYR A 994 33.79 -1.66 22.43
CA TYR A 994 33.14 -2.96 22.59
C TYR A 994 32.69 -3.25 24.03
N ALA A 995 33.45 -2.82 25.06
CA ALA A 995 33.11 -3.14 26.44
C ALA A 995 31.77 -2.53 26.87
N PRO A 996 31.55 -1.19 26.78
CA PRO A 996 30.25 -0.62 27.13
C PRO A 996 29.15 -1.01 26.14
N ALA A 997 29.48 -1.37 24.89
CA ALA A 997 28.48 -1.88 23.94
C ALA A 997 27.92 -3.25 24.35
N LEU A 998 28.78 -4.20 24.75
CA LEU A 998 28.35 -5.53 25.20
C LEU A 998 27.48 -5.47 26.45
N ASP A 999 27.87 -4.66 27.44
CA ASP A 999 27.07 -4.50 28.67
C ASP A 999 25.68 -3.91 28.35
N LEU A 1000 25.61 -2.93 27.45
CA LEU A 1000 24.33 -2.35 26.99
C LEU A 1000 23.49 -3.35 26.18
N ILE A 1001 24.11 -4.18 25.34
CA ILE A 1001 23.42 -5.27 24.61
C ILE A 1001 22.79 -6.26 25.60
N GLN A 1002 23.52 -6.67 26.65
CA GLN A 1002 22.97 -7.52 27.72
C GLN A 1002 21.86 -6.82 28.49
N ALA A 1003 22.00 -5.52 28.81
CA ALA A 1003 20.97 -4.73 29.49
C ALA A 1003 19.67 -4.59 28.66
N CYS A 1004 19.74 -4.71 27.33
CA CYS A 1004 18.57 -4.78 26.44
C CYS A 1004 17.89 -6.16 26.41
N GLY A 1005 18.39 -7.16 27.16
CA GLY A 1005 17.85 -8.52 27.15
C GLY A 1005 18.20 -9.34 25.92
N ILE A 1006 19.28 -8.98 25.19
CA ILE A 1006 19.93 -9.85 24.20
C ILE A 1006 20.94 -10.70 24.96
N ASN A 1007 20.68 -12.01 25.06
CA ASN A 1007 21.46 -12.87 25.95
C ASN A 1007 22.78 -13.30 25.30
N LEU A 1008 23.89 -12.91 25.92
CA LEU A 1008 25.25 -13.33 25.55
C LEU A 1008 25.77 -14.30 26.63
N LEU A 1009 25.94 -15.57 26.27
CA LEU A 1009 26.39 -16.63 27.16
C LEU A 1009 27.88 -16.90 26.94
N GLU A 1010 28.70 -16.72 27.97
CA GLU A 1010 30.14 -17.01 27.94
C GLU A 1010 30.47 -18.21 28.83
N LYS A 1011 31.42 -19.05 28.39
CA LYS A 1011 31.81 -20.31 29.03
C LYS A 1011 33.31 -20.54 28.84
N ILE A 1012 33.97 -21.07 29.87
CA ILE A 1012 35.38 -21.45 29.86
C ILE A 1012 35.48 -22.89 30.37
N GLU A 1013 36.11 -23.76 29.58
CA GLU A 1013 36.45 -25.15 29.92
C GLU A 1013 37.99 -25.30 30.10
#